data_AF-A0A9E4QVR9-F1
#
_entry.id   AF-A0A9E4QVR9-F1
#
_cell.length_a   1.000
_cell.length_b   1.000
_cell.length_c   1.000
_cell.angle_alpha   90.00
_cell.angle_beta   90.00
_cell.angle_gamma   90.00
#
_symmetry.space_group_name_H-M   'P 1'
#
loop_
_entity.id
_entity.type
_entity.pdbx_description
1 polymer ?
#
loop_
_entity_poly.entity_id
_entity_poly.type
_entity_poly.pdbx_seq_one_letter_code
_entity_poly.pdbx_strand_id
1 'polypeptide(L)'
;MIQTSIAPDIKIIENEFNRQIADGMHSCATLAVFRGGKQVVDITRGARHARPLFRVFSMGKPLAAAVLWRYRARGHFDWDTPVAEFWPEFGTRGKSRITIAHVLSHTAGLPSHFHIPVDDYTDWGRVISHIEDMTPETEPGSTVHYHSRTFGWLVGEIVARVSGLSFDEAFAREVTLPLGLKNTSFTVEPADFGRVVPLEVADDWEDKNFAAEMNAALHHQVMLPSGSLITTAHDVAKFYSAISGHGKINGVPWLPEEIIEQVTTVRAEGPDAASGNYSRIGLGVRLPSTPPNQYASANDHDTAGHGGMGTCSGWASLTGNVSVAYITNRFQLEEPNKRRLHGMSLAVRKSLGIASTPLAAPSEPSVGGRQQSNKQGSPDRVQRSWPGEDWQVAEPEELGFDRDRLAGAARFQAEDADGKPYRILVARQGEIAAEWNFRVDPLEKARQASASKSTFSCVLGIAVQEGVIASENDRVADYYPEMLDIAPGQGPKEGRHAMPENDGITFRQLIGNTSGYMKPGEAPGRVFNYQTFGMNVLTHAVASAYNLYKTSEPERGAGFGTLTEWKVRNPIGATWSWEYKNFDLPPEARTDVFGYFTGYRMAPRDMARLGWLWLNRGNWNGTQVVPSDWIDKATNVSSEILENEPEERHVYGLGFWCNDRGQIWPDLPRDSFAASGAGNQHTWVCPSLDLVVVQSPGTYPSRGAFDSPEQVGFRRAMQGLLGRIAESVT
;
A
#
# COMPACT_ATOMS: atom_id res chain seq x y z
N MET A 1 18.34 -18.84 -39.54
CA MET A 1 17.19 -19.76 -39.63
C MET A 1 15.92 -18.95 -39.51
N ILE A 2 14.85 -19.31 -40.22
CA ILE A 2 13.57 -18.58 -40.20
C ILE A 2 12.85 -18.97 -38.91
N GLN A 3 13.06 -18.21 -37.83
CA GLN A 3 12.10 -18.20 -36.72
C GLN A 3 10.88 -17.43 -37.22
N THR A 4 9.86 -18.16 -37.66
CA THR A 4 8.51 -17.61 -37.83
C THR A 4 8.13 -16.90 -36.54
N SER A 5 7.93 -15.58 -36.63
CA SER A 5 7.47 -14.76 -35.51
C SER A 5 6.10 -15.25 -35.08
N ILE A 6 6.06 -16.19 -34.13
CA ILE A 6 4.85 -16.54 -33.40
C ILE A 6 4.37 -15.23 -32.78
N ALA A 7 3.22 -14.75 -33.25
CA ALA A 7 2.57 -13.61 -32.62
C ALA A 7 2.38 -13.95 -31.14
N PRO A 8 2.71 -13.04 -30.21
CA PRO A 8 2.62 -13.33 -28.79
C PRO A 8 1.24 -13.90 -28.48
N ASP A 9 1.18 -15.06 -27.83
CA ASP A 9 -0.08 -15.56 -27.30
C ASP A 9 -0.39 -14.74 -26.06
N ILE A 10 -0.92 -13.53 -26.28
CA ILE A 10 -1.21 -12.54 -25.25
C ILE A 10 -2.17 -13.14 -24.22
N LYS A 11 -3.00 -14.13 -24.59
CA LYS A 11 -3.87 -14.84 -23.64
C LYS A 11 -3.09 -15.56 -22.55
N ILE A 12 -1.86 -16.02 -22.78
CA ILE A 12 -1.03 -16.60 -21.71
C ILE A 12 -0.68 -15.54 -20.66
N ILE A 13 -0.35 -14.32 -21.12
CA ILE A 13 -0.06 -13.18 -20.25
C ILE A 13 -1.33 -12.70 -19.56
N GLU A 14 -2.42 -12.50 -20.30
CA GLU A 14 -3.72 -12.07 -19.75
C GLU A 14 -4.26 -13.10 -18.76
N ASN A 15 -4.16 -14.39 -19.03
CA ASN A 15 -4.60 -15.43 -18.10
C ASN A 15 -3.75 -15.43 -16.83
N GLU A 16 -2.42 -15.33 -16.92
CA GLU A 16 -1.59 -15.23 -15.71
C GLU A 16 -1.84 -13.92 -14.97
N PHE A 17 -2.00 -12.80 -15.68
CA PHE A 17 -2.21 -11.48 -15.10
C PHE A 17 -3.56 -11.42 -14.38
N ASN A 18 -4.62 -11.88 -15.05
CA ASN A 18 -5.96 -12.00 -14.49
C ASN A 18 -6.04 -13.09 -13.41
N ARG A 19 -5.18 -14.14 -13.43
CA ARG A 19 -5.06 -15.13 -12.35
C ARG A 19 -4.35 -14.57 -11.13
N GLN A 20 -3.20 -13.90 -11.29
CA GLN A 20 -2.53 -13.23 -10.18
C GLN A 20 -3.36 -12.08 -9.60
N ILE A 21 -4.34 -11.59 -10.36
CA ILE A 21 -5.43 -10.77 -9.87
C ILE A 21 -6.47 -11.64 -9.14
N ALA A 22 -7.09 -12.64 -9.77
CA ALA A 22 -8.19 -13.41 -9.18
C ALA A 22 -7.80 -14.30 -7.97
N ASP A 23 -6.80 -15.19 -8.11
CA ASP A 23 -6.18 -15.95 -7.00
C ASP A 23 -5.56 -14.99 -6.00
N GLY A 24 -4.93 -13.99 -6.60
CA GLY A 24 -4.77 -12.74 -5.97
C GLY A 24 -3.45 -12.56 -5.25
N MET A 25 -2.75 -11.59 -5.80
CA MET A 25 -1.38 -11.33 -5.55
C MET A 25 -1.08 -9.86 -5.81
N HIS A 26 -2.03 -9.08 -6.35
CA HIS A 26 -2.09 -7.61 -6.32
C HIS A 26 -3.49 -7.20 -6.75
N SER A 27 -3.94 -6.06 -6.23
CA SER A 27 -5.21 -5.43 -6.60
C SER A 27 -5.07 -4.64 -7.90
N CYS A 28 -3.97 -3.90 -8.02
CA CYS A 28 -3.58 -3.16 -9.18
C CYS A 28 -2.22 -3.64 -9.68
N ALA A 29 -2.15 -3.86 -10.98
CA ALA A 29 -0.88 -3.89 -11.67
C ALA A 29 -0.96 -3.15 -13.00
N THR A 30 0.20 -2.69 -13.45
CA THR A 30 0.45 -2.48 -14.87
C THR A 30 1.60 -3.37 -15.30
N LEU A 31 1.35 -4.16 -16.34
CA LEU A 31 2.36 -4.85 -17.11
C LEU A 31 2.57 -4.11 -18.42
N ALA A 32 3.77 -3.58 -18.60
CA ALA A 32 4.25 -3.13 -19.90
C ALA A 32 5.33 -4.10 -20.38
N VAL A 33 5.13 -4.68 -21.57
CA VAL A 33 6.14 -5.50 -22.26
C VAL A 33 6.52 -4.81 -23.54
N PHE A 34 7.83 -4.65 -23.75
CA PHE A 34 8.38 -4.20 -25.02
C PHE A 34 9.16 -5.36 -25.66
N ARG A 35 9.07 -5.49 -26.98
CA ARG A 35 9.89 -6.41 -27.79
C ARG A 35 10.49 -5.64 -28.95
N GLY A 36 11.82 -5.67 -29.09
CA GLY A 36 12.52 -4.90 -30.13
C GLY A 36 12.25 -3.39 -30.05
N GLY A 37 12.17 -2.83 -28.84
CA GLY A 37 11.90 -1.40 -28.58
C GLY A 37 10.45 -0.94 -28.75
N LYS A 38 9.52 -1.81 -29.17
CA LYS A 38 8.09 -1.49 -29.32
C LYS A 38 7.27 -2.09 -28.19
N GLN A 39 6.34 -1.32 -27.62
CA GLN A 39 5.35 -1.84 -26.68
C GLN A 39 4.45 -2.86 -27.39
N VAL A 40 4.44 -4.09 -26.89
CA VAL A 40 3.62 -5.21 -27.40
C VAL A 40 2.54 -5.66 -26.42
N VAL A 41 2.66 -5.26 -25.15
CA VAL A 41 1.64 -5.42 -24.11
C VAL A 41 1.57 -4.13 -23.30
N ASP A 42 0.35 -3.62 -23.09
CA ASP A 42 0.01 -2.51 -22.19
C ASP A 42 -1.24 -2.92 -21.40
N ILE A 43 -1.05 -3.70 -20.33
CA ILE A 43 -2.15 -4.20 -19.50
C ILE A 43 -2.10 -3.44 -18.17
N THR A 44 -3.02 -2.49 -17.99
CA THR A 44 -3.37 -1.93 -16.69
C THR A 44 -4.67 -2.59 -16.21
N ARG A 45 -4.74 -2.99 -14.94
CA ARG A 45 -5.98 -3.34 -14.23
C ARG A 45 -5.89 -2.81 -12.80
N GLY A 46 -7.05 -2.51 -12.20
CA GLY A 46 -7.12 -1.98 -10.83
C GLY A 46 -6.65 -0.53 -10.66
N ALA A 47 -6.28 0.18 -11.73
CA ALA A 47 -5.92 1.60 -11.68
C ALA A 47 -6.98 2.49 -12.31
N ARG A 48 -7.17 3.67 -11.74
CA ARG A 48 -8.11 4.72 -12.19
C ARG A 48 -7.62 5.53 -13.40
N HIS A 49 -6.35 5.43 -13.74
CA HIS A 49 -5.75 6.15 -14.86
C HIS A 49 -5.13 5.12 -15.81
N ALA A 50 -5.37 5.27 -17.11
CA ALA A 50 -4.84 4.36 -18.13
C ALA A 50 -3.31 4.19 -18.06
N ARG A 51 -2.59 5.25 -17.62
CA ARG A 51 -1.14 5.24 -17.35
C ARG A 51 -0.87 5.83 -15.97
N PRO A 52 -1.01 5.02 -14.92
CA PRO A 52 -0.92 5.48 -13.55
C PRO A 52 0.54 5.41 -13.09
N LEU A 53 0.90 6.32 -12.19
CA LEU A 53 2.21 6.34 -11.55
C LEU A 53 2.27 5.23 -10.49
N PHE A 54 3.44 4.73 -10.12
CA PHE A 54 3.62 3.77 -9.02
C PHE A 54 4.92 4.09 -8.30
N ARG A 55 4.98 3.97 -6.98
CA ARG A 55 6.28 3.88 -6.29
C ARG A 55 6.92 2.53 -6.59
N VAL A 56 8.19 2.54 -7.01
CA VAL A 56 8.88 1.31 -7.47
C VAL A 56 10.07 0.88 -6.62
N PHE A 57 10.34 1.57 -5.51
CA PHE A 57 11.33 1.13 -4.52
C PHE A 57 12.72 0.90 -5.15
N SER A 58 13.37 -0.18 -4.72
CA SER A 58 14.63 -0.67 -5.25
C SER A 58 14.62 -0.98 -6.76
N MET A 59 13.46 -1.12 -7.43
CA MET A 59 13.42 -1.17 -8.90
C MET A 59 13.86 0.16 -9.53
N GLY A 60 13.79 1.26 -8.78
CA GLY A 60 14.35 2.55 -9.13
C GLY A 60 15.87 2.67 -8.95
N LYS A 61 16.54 1.76 -8.21
CA LYS A 61 18.01 1.79 -8.04
C LYS A 61 18.76 1.73 -9.38
N PRO A 62 18.40 0.85 -10.35
CA PRO A 62 18.94 0.91 -11.71
C PRO A 62 18.75 2.26 -12.41
N LEU A 63 17.61 2.94 -12.22
CA LEU A 63 17.35 4.24 -12.84
C LEU A 63 18.19 5.35 -12.19
N ALA A 64 18.41 5.31 -10.88
CA ALA A 64 19.36 6.20 -10.20
C ALA A 64 20.81 5.91 -10.64
N ALA A 65 21.22 4.64 -10.65
CA ALA A 65 22.55 4.19 -11.06
C ALA A 65 22.85 4.51 -12.53
N ALA A 66 21.84 4.54 -13.39
CA ALA A 66 21.98 4.91 -14.80
C ALA A 66 22.55 6.32 -15.02
N VAL A 67 22.38 7.23 -14.05
CA VAL A 67 23.05 8.53 -14.07
C VAL A 67 24.57 8.33 -13.99
N LEU A 68 25.06 7.52 -13.04
CA LEU A 68 26.49 7.16 -12.96
C LEU A 68 26.96 6.33 -14.17
N TRP A 69 26.14 5.45 -14.74
CA TRP A 69 26.48 4.74 -15.98
C TRP A 69 26.74 5.73 -17.14
N ARG A 70 25.96 6.82 -17.21
CA ARG A 70 26.11 7.89 -18.20
C ARG A 70 27.37 8.74 -17.98
N TYR A 71 27.78 8.98 -16.74
CA TYR A 71 29.06 9.64 -16.44
C TYR A 71 30.27 8.71 -16.68
N ARG A 72 30.17 7.41 -16.36
CA ARG A 72 31.20 6.42 -16.72
C ARG A 72 31.37 6.25 -18.23
N ALA A 73 30.27 6.26 -18.98
CA ALA A 73 30.29 6.22 -20.45
C ALA A 73 30.99 7.44 -21.08
N ARG A 74 31.12 8.54 -20.34
CA ARG A 74 31.84 9.77 -20.73
C ARG A 74 33.26 9.87 -20.13
N GLY A 75 33.71 8.88 -19.38
CA GLY A 75 35.06 8.85 -18.81
C GLY A 75 35.29 9.79 -17.63
N HIS A 76 34.26 10.14 -16.85
CA HIS A 76 34.43 10.99 -15.65
C HIS A 76 35.14 10.27 -14.48
N PHE A 77 35.10 8.94 -14.47
CA PHE A 77 35.70 8.06 -13.47
C PHE A 77 35.81 6.65 -14.04
N ASP A 78 36.48 5.75 -13.33
CA ASP A 78 36.41 4.31 -13.52
C ASP A 78 35.65 3.63 -12.37
N TRP A 79 35.24 2.37 -12.57
CA TRP A 79 34.43 1.68 -11.56
C TRP A 79 35.20 1.45 -10.25
N ASP A 80 36.51 1.26 -10.33
CA ASP A 80 37.43 1.12 -9.20
C ASP A 80 37.94 2.47 -8.65
N THR A 81 37.53 3.61 -9.22
CA THR A 81 37.86 4.92 -8.63
C THR A 81 37.28 5.04 -7.22
N PRO A 82 38.09 5.40 -6.21
CA PRO A 82 37.62 5.69 -4.86
C PRO A 82 36.64 6.85 -4.83
N VAL A 83 35.53 6.70 -4.10
CA VAL A 83 34.54 7.77 -3.89
C VAL A 83 35.18 9.02 -3.27
N ALA A 84 36.21 8.81 -2.43
CA ALA A 84 36.98 9.86 -1.77
C ALA A 84 37.71 10.83 -2.73
N GLU A 85 37.91 10.49 -4.01
CA GLU A 85 38.50 11.41 -4.99
C GLU A 85 37.54 12.56 -5.36
N PHE A 86 36.23 12.32 -5.29
CA PHE A 86 35.18 13.33 -5.57
C PHE A 86 34.53 13.87 -4.29
N TRP A 87 34.58 13.09 -3.21
CA TRP A 87 33.95 13.38 -1.92
C TRP A 87 34.96 13.14 -0.77
N PRO A 88 35.93 14.05 -0.54
CA PRO A 88 37.02 13.82 0.42
C PRO A 88 36.53 13.58 1.85
N GLU A 89 35.43 14.22 2.26
CA GLU A 89 34.80 14.09 3.57
C GLU A 89 34.31 12.65 3.82
N PHE A 90 33.79 12.00 2.78
CA PHE A 90 33.43 10.58 2.81
C PHE A 90 34.66 9.68 2.98
N GLY A 91 35.87 10.09 2.61
CA GLY A 91 37.07 9.26 2.77
C GLY A 91 37.46 8.96 4.23
N THR A 92 36.84 9.64 5.20
CA THR A 92 37.12 9.50 6.64
C THR A 92 36.65 8.16 7.22
N ARG A 93 37.05 7.85 8.47
CA ARG A 93 36.54 6.70 9.25
C ARG A 93 36.62 5.34 8.53
N GLY A 94 37.73 5.08 7.83
CA GLY A 94 38.00 3.81 7.12
C GLY A 94 37.38 3.69 5.72
N LYS A 95 36.67 4.72 5.24
CA LYS A 95 35.93 4.69 3.96
C LYS A 95 36.77 5.06 2.73
N SER A 96 38.01 5.55 2.90
CA SER A 96 38.88 6.04 1.80
C SER A 96 39.14 5.07 0.64
N ARG A 97 38.97 3.76 0.85
CA ARG A 97 39.14 2.71 -0.18
C ARG A 97 37.83 2.20 -0.78
N ILE A 98 36.68 2.79 -0.43
CA ILE A 98 35.38 2.47 -1.04
C ILE A 98 35.35 3.05 -2.45
N THR A 99 35.08 2.20 -3.43
CA THR A 99 35.02 2.55 -4.86
C THR A 99 33.57 2.75 -5.33
N ILE A 100 33.40 3.35 -6.50
CA ILE A 100 32.07 3.48 -7.13
C ILE A 100 31.47 2.08 -7.39
N ALA A 101 32.29 1.10 -7.75
CA ALA A 101 31.89 -0.31 -7.85
C ALA A 101 31.36 -0.84 -6.52
N HIS A 102 32.06 -0.60 -5.40
CA HIS A 102 31.61 -1.06 -4.08
C HIS A 102 30.25 -0.48 -3.69
N VAL A 103 29.98 0.79 -4.02
CA VAL A 103 28.66 1.40 -3.82
C VAL A 103 27.60 0.73 -4.71
N LEU A 104 27.88 0.60 -6.01
CA LEU A 104 26.93 0.07 -7.00
C LEU A 104 26.66 -1.44 -6.88
N SER A 105 27.61 -2.23 -6.37
CA SER A 105 27.47 -3.67 -6.13
C SER A 105 27.02 -4.01 -4.70
N HIS A 106 26.77 -3.00 -3.86
CA HIS A 106 26.43 -3.15 -2.44
C HIS A 106 27.51 -3.84 -1.58
N THR A 107 28.80 -3.64 -1.87
CA THR A 107 29.91 -4.16 -1.07
C THR A 107 30.69 -3.09 -0.29
N ALA A 108 30.23 -1.83 -0.30
CA ALA A 108 30.89 -0.73 0.44
C ALA A 108 30.77 -0.81 1.98
N GLY A 109 29.96 -1.72 2.53
CA GLY A 109 29.81 -1.93 3.97
C GLY A 109 29.04 -0.84 4.73
N LEU A 110 28.25 0.00 4.05
CA LEU A 110 27.49 1.10 4.63
C LEU A 110 25.96 0.96 4.48
N PRO A 111 25.33 -0.17 4.83
CA PRO A 111 23.88 -0.35 4.62
C PRO A 111 23.02 0.30 5.71
N SER A 112 23.59 0.44 6.92
CA SER A 112 22.90 0.95 8.09
C SER A 112 22.64 2.44 7.98
N HIS A 113 21.37 2.75 7.77
CA HIS A 113 20.80 4.09 7.78
C HIS A 113 20.26 4.45 9.18
N PHE A 114 20.39 3.58 10.18
CA PHE A 114 19.93 3.84 11.55
C PHE A 114 20.70 4.98 12.23
N HIS A 115 21.92 5.27 11.75
CA HIS A 115 22.70 6.45 12.15
C HIS A 115 22.23 7.75 11.47
N ILE A 116 21.32 7.68 10.49
CA ILE A 116 20.71 8.84 9.82
C ILE A 116 19.29 9.01 10.39
N PRO A 117 19.02 10.05 11.20
CA PRO A 117 17.68 10.35 11.69
C PRO A 117 16.70 10.49 10.51
N VAL A 118 15.51 9.89 10.63
CA VAL A 118 14.51 9.96 9.55
C VAL A 118 14.04 11.40 9.31
N ASP A 119 14.03 12.23 10.35
CA ASP A 119 13.78 13.68 10.26
C ASP A 119 14.76 14.43 9.35
N ASP A 120 16.00 13.97 9.26
CA ASP A 120 17.01 14.59 8.40
C ASP A 120 16.83 14.18 6.93
N TYR A 121 15.98 13.20 6.59
CA TYR A 121 15.83 12.71 5.20
C TYR A 121 15.34 13.79 4.21
N THR A 122 14.74 14.88 4.70
CA THR A 122 14.37 16.06 3.91
C THR A 122 15.53 17.03 3.67
N ASP A 123 16.59 16.98 4.49
CA ASP A 123 17.78 17.83 4.41
C ASP A 123 18.96 17.00 3.87
N TRP A 124 19.17 17.11 2.56
CA TRP A 124 20.25 16.37 1.88
C TRP A 124 21.60 16.57 2.56
N GLY A 125 21.93 17.81 2.96
CA GLY A 125 23.23 18.12 3.57
C GLY A 125 23.47 17.35 4.87
N ARG A 126 22.46 17.26 5.74
CA ARG A 126 22.57 16.49 7.00
C ARG A 126 22.72 14.99 6.75
N VAL A 127 21.94 14.44 5.82
CA VAL A 127 22.06 13.02 5.43
C VAL A 127 23.47 12.71 4.95
N ILE A 128 24.05 13.59 4.13
CA ILE A 128 25.42 13.48 3.64
C ILE A 128 26.42 13.55 4.80
N SER A 129 26.26 14.47 5.76
CA SER A 129 27.10 14.50 6.98
C SER A 129 26.99 13.23 7.84
N HIS A 130 25.81 12.63 7.99
CA HIS A 130 25.68 11.34 8.69
C HIS A 130 26.39 10.21 7.95
N ILE A 131 26.34 10.19 6.60
CA ILE A 131 27.07 9.22 5.78
C ILE A 131 28.59 9.45 5.84
N GLU A 132 29.05 10.69 5.90
CA GLU A 132 30.46 11.05 6.17
C GLU A 132 30.91 10.51 7.54
N ASP A 133 30.05 10.54 8.55
CA ASP A 133 30.35 10.04 9.89
C ASP A 133 30.18 8.52 10.09
N MET A 134 29.66 7.78 9.12
CA MET A 134 29.60 6.32 9.17
C MET A 134 30.98 5.65 9.16
N THR A 135 31.06 4.48 9.77
CA THR A 135 32.17 3.51 9.64
C THR A 135 31.64 2.26 8.96
N PRO A 136 32.38 1.60 8.03
CA PRO A 136 31.91 0.37 7.41
C PRO A 136 31.70 -0.77 8.41
N GLU A 137 30.55 -1.42 8.35
CA GLU A 137 30.18 -2.57 9.19
C GLU A 137 30.86 -3.87 8.72
N THR A 138 31.23 -3.90 7.44
CA THR A 138 32.01 -4.98 6.80
C THR A 138 33.17 -4.36 6.03
N GLU A 139 34.28 -5.08 5.88
CA GLU A 139 35.41 -4.60 5.07
C GLU A 139 34.95 -4.28 3.63
N PRO A 140 35.21 -3.06 3.10
CA PRO A 140 34.80 -2.70 1.75
C PRO A 140 35.29 -3.67 0.67
N GLY A 141 34.35 -4.20 -0.11
CA GLY A 141 34.60 -5.19 -1.16
C GLY A 141 34.55 -6.66 -0.69
N SER A 142 34.53 -6.94 0.61
CA SER A 142 34.64 -8.31 1.15
C SER A 142 33.38 -9.17 0.99
N THR A 143 32.20 -8.57 1.11
CA THR A 143 30.91 -9.27 1.07
C THR A 143 29.78 -8.39 0.55
N VAL A 144 28.71 -9.01 0.05
CA VAL A 144 27.45 -8.33 -0.24
C VAL A 144 26.82 -7.89 1.09
N HIS A 145 26.48 -6.62 1.20
CA HIS A 145 25.72 -6.09 2.32
C HIS A 145 24.75 -5.02 1.81
N TYR A 146 23.48 -5.37 1.61
CA TYR A 146 22.55 -4.63 0.76
C TYR A 146 22.26 -3.23 1.31
N HIS A 147 22.72 -2.20 0.57
CA HIS A 147 22.51 -0.80 0.92
C HIS A 147 21.06 -0.41 0.57
N SER A 148 20.13 -0.81 1.44
CA SER A 148 18.69 -0.68 1.24
C SER A 148 18.26 0.77 1.03
N ARG A 149 18.74 1.69 1.89
CA ARG A 149 18.50 3.14 1.81
C ARG A 149 19.73 3.94 1.37
N THR A 150 20.87 3.77 2.04
CA THR A 150 22.10 4.57 1.83
C THR A 150 22.59 4.63 0.38
N PHE A 151 22.38 3.58 -0.41
CA PHE A 151 22.66 3.56 -1.85
C PHE A 151 22.15 4.81 -2.59
N GLY A 152 20.97 5.32 -2.21
CA GLY A 152 20.32 6.42 -2.92
C GLY A 152 21.08 7.72 -2.75
N TRP A 153 21.48 8.03 -1.52
CA TRP A 153 22.26 9.21 -1.19
C TRP A 153 23.73 9.07 -1.59
N LEU A 154 24.32 7.87 -1.46
CA LEU A 154 25.66 7.57 -1.98
C LEU A 154 25.72 7.82 -3.50
N VAL A 155 24.79 7.24 -4.27
CA VAL A 155 24.71 7.48 -5.73
C VAL A 155 24.41 8.93 -6.03
N GLY A 156 23.46 9.56 -5.32
CA GLY A 156 23.07 10.94 -5.56
C GLY A 156 24.17 11.96 -5.29
N GLU A 157 24.96 11.76 -4.23
CA GLU A 157 26.05 12.66 -3.87
C GLU A 157 27.26 12.46 -4.79
N ILE A 158 27.59 11.21 -5.16
CA ILE A 158 28.61 10.95 -6.19
C ILE A 158 28.18 11.61 -7.52
N VAL A 159 26.89 11.53 -7.89
CA VAL A 159 26.34 12.25 -9.05
C VAL A 159 26.53 13.76 -8.88
N ALA A 160 26.16 14.34 -7.73
CA ALA A 160 26.27 15.78 -7.50
C ALA A 160 27.73 16.26 -7.61
N ARG A 161 28.68 15.58 -6.93
CA ARG A 161 30.11 15.88 -6.96
C ARG A 161 30.73 15.73 -8.36
N VAL A 162 30.37 14.69 -9.11
CA VAL A 162 30.90 14.41 -10.46
C VAL A 162 30.27 15.32 -11.55
N SER A 163 29.05 15.81 -11.33
CA SER A 163 28.28 16.55 -12.36
C SER A 163 28.17 18.06 -12.14
N GLY A 164 28.28 18.53 -10.90
CA GLY A 164 27.98 19.91 -10.52
C GLY A 164 26.48 20.27 -10.53
N LEU A 165 25.57 19.29 -10.56
CA LEU A 165 24.12 19.46 -10.53
C LEU A 165 23.51 18.86 -9.26
N SER A 166 22.25 19.20 -8.96
CA SER A 166 21.47 18.37 -8.03
C SER A 166 21.17 16.98 -8.65
N PHE A 167 20.82 16.00 -7.81
CA PHE A 167 20.54 14.65 -8.31
C PHE A 167 19.31 14.58 -9.21
N ASP A 168 18.24 15.33 -8.91
CA ASP A 168 17.03 15.42 -9.74
C ASP A 168 17.29 16.09 -11.09
N GLU A 169 18.07 17.17 -11.14
CA GLU A 169 18.52 17.81 -12.39
C GLU A 169 19.34 16.83 -13.24
N ALA A 170 20.29 16.12 -12.64
CA ALA A 170 21.12 15.12 -13.32
C ALA A 170 20.29 13.91 -13.80
N PHE A 171 19.35 13.43 -13.00
CA PHE A 171 18.45 12.33 -13.36
C PHE A 171 17.52 12.72 -14.52
N ALA A 172 16.97 13.93 -14.48
CA ALA A 172 16.18 14.46 -15.58
C ALA A 172 17.01 14.56 -16.87
N ARG A 173 18.21 15.16 -16.79
CA ARG A 173 19.11 15.37 -17.92
C ARG A 173 19.60 14.08 -18.56
N GLU A 174 19.96 13.07 -17.77
CA GLU A 174 20.65 11.86 -18.26
C GLU A 174 19.75 10.65 -18.49
N VAL A 175 18.58 10.60 -17.84
CA VAL A 175 17.70 9.42 -17.88
C VAL A 175 16.29 9.78 -18.35
N THR A 176 15.55 10.66 -17.67
CA THR A 176 14.11 10.83 -17.99
C THR A 176 13.89 11.60 -19.31
N LEU A 177 14.65 12.66 -19.59
CA LEU A 177 14.52 13.42 -20.84
C LEU A 177 15.02 12.62 -22.07
N PRO A 178 16.24 12.01 -22.09
CA PRO A 178 16.75 11.31 -23.27
C PRO A 178 15.94 10.06 -23.62
N LEU A 179 15.43 9.35 -22.61
CA LEU A 179 14.58 8.17 -22.81
C LEU A 179 13.09 8.53 -22.92
N GLY A 180 12.72 9.80 -22.73
CA GLY A 180 11.34 10.29 -22.78
C GLY A 180 10.41 9.59 -21.78
N LEU A 181 10.85 9.49 -20.52
CA LEU A 181 10.13 8.93 -19.38
C LEU A 181 9.28 10.04 -18.73
N LYS A 182 8.19 10.42 -19.41
CA LYS A 182 7.40 11.63 -19.09
C LYS A 182 6.72 11.61 -17.73
N ASN A 183 6.60 10.44 -17.13
CA ASN A 183 5.86 10.21 -15.89
C ASN A 183 6.78 9.48 -14.90
N THR A 184 8.00 10.01 -14.69
CA THR A 184 9.04 9.36 -13.89
C THR A 184 9.84 10.41 -13.12
N SER A 185 9.79 10.37 -11.79
CA SER A 185 10.53 11.28 -10.91
C SER A 185 10.70 10.68 -9.51
N PHE A 186 11.70 11.14 -8.76
CA PHE A 186 11.90 10.75 -7.35
C PHE A 186 11.04 11.57 -6.38
N THR A 187 10.47 12.67 -6.86
CA THR A 187 9.48 13.49 -6.18
C THR A 187 8.30 13.75 -7.12
N VAL A 188 7.10 13.97 -6.58
CA VAL A 188 5.87 14.20 -7.34
C VAL A 188 5.23 15.49 -6.86
N GLU A 189 4.77 16.31 -7.80
CA GLU A 189 4.02 17.52 -7.49
C GLU A 189 2.64 17.16 -6.92
N PRO A 190 2.11 17.90 -5.92
CA PRO A 190 0.80 17.61 -5.32
C PRO A 190 -0.36 17.48 -6.32
N ALA A 191 -0.27 18.14 -7.47
CA ALA A 191 -1.25 18.04 -8.56
C ALA A 191 -1.31 16.63 -9.22
N ASP A 192 -0.23 15.86 -9.16
CA ASP A 192 -0.11 14.52 -9.76
C ASP A 192 -0.29 13.36 -8.76
N PHE A 193 -0.39 13.62 -7.44
CA PHE A 193 -0.59 12.58 -6.42
C PHE A 193 -1.78 11.65 -6.73
N GLY A 194 -2.89 12.21 -7.21
CA GLY A 194 -4.09 11.44 -7.56
C GLY A 194 -3.89 10.40 -8.68
N ARG A 195 -2.76 10.46 -9.39
CA ARG A 195 -2.38 9.50 -10.43
C ARG A 195 -1.53 8.34 -9.93
N VAL A 196 -1.00 8.42 -8.71
CA VAL A 196 -0.13 7.38 -8.17
C VAL A 196 -0.97 6.22 -7.66
N VAL A 197 -0.77 5.03 -8.24
CA VAL A 197 -1.08 3.73 -7.64
C VAL A 197 -0.10 3.49 -6.50
N PRO A 198 -0.64 3.33 -5.30
CA PRO A 198 0.13 3.06 -4.11
C PRO A 198 -0.41 1.80 -3.44
N LEU A 199 0.11 1.53 -2.26
CA LEU A 199 0.67 0.22 -1.98
C LEU A 199 -0.17 -0.58 -0.98
N GLU A 200 -0.12 -1.88 -1.15
CA GLU A 200 -0.69 -2.88 -0.24
C GLU A 200 0.39 -3.72 0.41
N VAL A 201 -0.01 -4.60 1.32
CA VAL A 201 0.92 -5.42 2.11
C VAL A 201 0.29 -6.75 2.46
N ALA A 202 0.93 -7.83 2.02
CA ALA A 202 0.37 -9.17 2.10
C ALA A 202 0.11 -9.65 3.50
N ASP A 203 -0.85 -10.56 3.59
CA ASP A 203 -1.41 -11.11 4.82
C ASP A 203 -0.32 -11.70 5.73
N ASP A 204 0.76 -12.12 5.09
CA ASP A 204 1.97 -12.69 5.65
C ASP A 204 3.13 -11.71 5.82
N TRP A 205 3.18 -10.53 5.17
CA TRP A 205 4.18 -9.49 5.49
C TRP A 205 4.04 -9.27 7.00
N GLU A 206 5.13 -9.34 7.78
CA GLU A 206 5.12 -9.27 9.27
C GLU A 206 4.64 -7.94 9.83
N ASP A 207 4.29 -7.10 8.89
CA ASP A 207 4.53 -5.73 8.77
C ASP A 207 3.20 -5.46 7.89
N LYS A 208 2.20 -4.58 8.20
CA LYS A 208 1.23 -3.98 7.19
C LYS A 208 1.28 -2.43 7.04
N ASN A 209 2.27 -1.76 7.58
CA ASN A 209 2.22 -0.41 8.06
C ASN A 209 3.14 0.57 7.27
N PHE A 210 4.39 0.25 6.95
CA PHE A 210 5.26 0.78 5.90
C PHE A 210 4.63 1.07 4.55
N ALA A 211 3.65 0.32 4.07
CA ALA A 211 2.78 0.69 2.98
C ALA A 211 2.38 2.14 3.20
N ALA A 212 1.82 2.54 4.37
CA ALA A 212 1.49 3.93 4.77
C ALA A 212 2.64 4.87 4.65
N GLU A 213 3.84 4.56 5.12
CA GLU A 213 4.99 5.48 5.05
C GLU A 213 5.29 5.73 3.58
N MET A 214 5.36 4.65 2.81
CA MET A 214 5.55 4.73 1.37
C MET A 214 4.31 5.26 0.64
N ASN A 215 3.19 5.32 1.36
CA ASN A 215 1.85 5.78 1.06
C ASN A 215 1.56 7.18 1.67
N ALA A 216 2.61 7.90 2.03
CA ALA A 216 2.55 9.14 2.78
C ALA A 216 3.05 10.32 1.93
N ALA A 217 2.33 11.44 1.78
CA ALA A 217 2.70 12.52 0.82
C ALA A 217 4.16 13.01 0.94
N LEU A 218 4.72 13.03 2.15
CA LEU A 218 6.15 13.30 2.36
C LEU A 218 7.03 12.32 1.57
N HIS A 219 6.74 11.02 1.55
CA HIS A 219 7.50 10.05 0.77
C HIS A 219 7.28 10.21 -0.75
N HIS A 220 6.23 10.89 -1.23
CA HIS A 220 6.16 11.34 -2.63
C HIS A 220 6.97 12.61 -2.88
N GLN A 221 7.42 13.33 -1.84
CA GLN A 221 8.15 14.59 -1.96
C GLN A 221 9.61 14.51 -1.45
N VAL A 222 9.97 13.46 -0.72
CA VAL A 222 11.33 13.16 -0.25
C VAL A 222 12.10 12.42 -1.32
N MET A 223 13.17 13.05 -1.79
CA MET A 223 14.12 12.46 -2.71
C MET A 223 15.05 11.47 -2.00
N LEU A 224 14.65 10.20 -2.00
CA LEU A 224 15.46 9.05 -1.59
C LEU A 224 15.75 8.17 -2.82
N PRO A 225 16.87 8.34 -3.55
CA PRO A 225 17.05 7.70 -4.86
C PRO A 225 17.11 6.16 -4.87
N SER A 226 17.22 5.54 -3.70
CA SER A 226 17.18 4.09 -3.51
C SER A 226 15.77 3.50 -3.40
N GLY A 227 14.73 4.33 -3.22
CA GLY A 227 13.37 3.85 -2.95
C GLY A 227 12.20 4.80 -3.28
N SER A 228 12.45 6.09 -3.54
CA SER A 228 11.39 7.08 -3.76
C SER A 228 10.86 7.19 -5.18
N LEU A 229 11.50 6.53 -6.17
CA LEU A 229 11.11 6.67 -7.57
C LEU A 229 9.63 6.34 -7.77
N ILE A 230 8.91 7.28 -8.37
CA ILE A 230 7.51 7.15 -8.77
C ILE A 230 7.43 7.26 -10.29
N THR A 231 6.85 6.23 -10.92
CA THR A 231 6.95 6.03 -12.37
C THR A 231 5.83 5.14 -12.93
N THR A 232 5.58 5.19 -14.25
CA THR A 232 4.64 4.26 -14.91
C THR A 232 5.35 2.96 -15.32
N ALA A 233 4.63 1.83 -15.38
CA ALA A 233 5.21 0.59 -15.91
C ALA A 233 5.68 0.75 -17.36
N HIS A 234 4.96 1.53 -18.18
CA HIS A 234 5.40 1.92 -19.51
C HIS A 234 6.80 2.54 -19.50
N ASP A 235 7.04 3.53 -18.64
CA ASP A 235 8.31 4.25 -18.59
C ASP A 235 9.44 3.35 -18.04
N VAL A 236 9.17 2.50 -17.04
CA VAL A 236 10.15 1.52 -16.56
C VAL A 236 10.47 0.46 -17.62
N ALA A 237 9.46 -0.08 -18.32
CA ALA A 237 9.69 -1.07 -19.37
C ALA A 237 10.45 -0.44 -20.55
N LYS A 238 10.20 0.84 -20.83
CA LYS A 238 10.95 1.63 -21.80
C LYS A 238 12.40 1.88 -21.37
N PHE A 239 12.66 2.16 -20.09
CA PHE A 239 14.02 2.20 -19.53
C PHE A 239 14.74 0.86 -19.74
N TYR A 240 14.12 -0.26 -19.33
CA TYR A 240 14.70 -1.59 -19.54
C TYR A 240 14.80 -1.96 -21.04
N SER A 241 14.01 -1.34 -21.93
CA SER A 241 14.13 -1.55 -23.38
C SER A 241 15.45 -1.01 -23.94
N ALA A 242 16.04 -0.01 -23.27
CA ALA A 242 17.39 0.44 -23.59
C ALA A 242 18.44 -0.61 -23.21
N ILE A 243 18.23 -1.34 -22.12
CA ILE A 243 19.12 -2.42 -21.66
C ILE A 243 18.97 -3.64 -22.58
N SER A 244 17.75 -4.10 -22.86
CA SER A 244 17.51 -5.22 -23.81
C SER A 244 17.89 -4.88 -25.26
N GLY A 245 17.90 -3.59 -25.59
CA GLY A 245 18.37 -3.04 -26.86
C GLY A 245 19.87 -2.74 -26.92
N HIS A 246 20.67 -3.25 -25.97
CA HIS A 246 22.13 -3.08 -25.94
C HIS A 246 22.56 -1.61 -25.98
N GLY A 247 21.91 -0.81 -25.13
CA GLY A 247 22.11 0.62 -24.98
C GLY A 247 21.30 1.49 -25.93
N LYS A 248 20.38 0.92 -26.73
CA LYS A 248 19.62 1.64 -27.78
C LYS A 248 18.11 1.58 -27.53
N ILE A 249 17.39 2.71 -27.67
CA ILE A 249 15.91 2.73 -27.75
C ILE A 249 15.52 3.09 -29.19
N ASN A 250 14.68 2.25 -29.83
CA ASN A 250 14.22 2.46 -31.21
C ASN A 250 15.36 2.73 -32.23
N GLY A 251 16.55 2.15 -31.98
CA GLY A 251 17.76 2.34 -32.78
C GLY A 251 18.62 3.56 -32.40
N VAL A 252 18.14 4.44 -31.51
CA VAL A 252 18.90 5.61 -31.02
C VAL A 252 19.79 5.20 -29.83
N PRO A 253 21.12 5.43 -29.88
CA PRO A 253 22.01 5.13 -28.76
C PRO A 253 21.78 6.05 -27.53
N TRP A 254 21.71 5.44 -26.36
CA TRP A 254 21.70 6.09 -25.04
C TRP A 254 22.90 5.68 -24.19
N LEU A 255 23.34 4.42 -24.25
CA LEU A 255 24.60 3.97 -23.63
C LEU A 255 25.42 3.15 -24.64
N PRO A 256 26.76 3.10 -24.51
CA PRO A 256 27.58 2.13 -25.20
C PRO A 256 27.21 0.70 -24.77
N GLU A 257 27.26 -0.23 -25.71
CA GLU A 257 26.99 -1.66 -25.48
C GLU A 257 27.92 -2.26 -24.43
N GLU A 258 29.22 -1.89 -24.48
CA GLU A 258 30.22 -2.24 -23.45
C GLU A 258 29.81 -1.81 -22.03
N ILE A 259 29.17 -0.64 -21.87
CA ILE A 259 28.71 -0.18 -20.55
C ILE A 259 27.53 -1.04 -20.08
N ILE A 260 26.63 -1.45 -20.99
CA ILE A 260 25.56 -2.39 -20.65
C ILE A 260 26.15 -3.73 -20.19
N GLU A 261 27.09 -4.31 -20.95
CA GLU A 261 27.79 -5.54 -20.55
C GLU A 261 28.47 -5.41 -19.18
N GLN A 262 29.19 -4.31 -18.95
CA GLN A 262 29.89 -4.05 -17.69
C GLN A 262 28.98 -3.91 -16.47
N VAL A 263 27.78 -3.33 -16.62
CA VAL A 263 26.82 -3.15 -15.52
C VAL A 263 25.94 -4.39 -15.30
N THR A 264 25.68 -5.20 -16.32
CA THR A 264 24.93 -6.46 -16.20
C THR A 264 25.81 -7.69 -15.90
N THR A 265 27.14 -7.55 -15.91
CA THR A 265 28.07 -8.59 -15.45
C THR A 265 28.08 -8.68 -13.92
N VAL A 266 28.18 -9.89 -13.35
CA VAL A 266 28.32 -10.11 -11.90
C VAL A 266 29.56 -9.38 -11.36
N ARG A 267 29.35 -8.54 -10.35
CA ARG A 267 30.40 -7.85 -9.59
C ARG A 267 30.51 -8.32 -8.15
N ALA A 268 29.40 -8.73 -7.56
CA ALA A 268 29.35 -9.34 -6.24
C ALA A 268 28.33 -10.47 -6.21
N GLU A 269 28.68 -11.56 -5.52
CA GLU A 269 27.87 -12.77 -5.40
C GLU A 269 28.12 -13.42 -4.04
N GLY A 270 27.04 -13.78 -3.34
CA GLY A 270 27.12 -14.39 -2.00
C GLY A 270 25.85 -14.19 -1.17
N PRO A 271 25.80 -14.76 0.05
CA PRO A 271 24.79 -14.41 1.03
C PRO A 271 24.97 -12.94 1.45
N ASP A 272 23.86 -12.20 1.47
CA ASP A 272 23.81 -10.85 2.01
C ASP A 272 24.12 -10.85 3.52
N ALA A 273 25.03 -9.97 3.97
CA ALA A 273 25.54 -10.01 5.34
C ALA A 273 24.51 -9.64 6.43
N ALA A 274 23.41 -8.97 6.09
CA ALA A 274 22.31 -8.68 7.02
C ALA A 274 21.21 -9.75 6.96
N SER A 275 20.73 -10.08 5.76
CA SER A 275 19.55 -10.93 5.56
C SER A 275 19.86 -12.40 5.28
N GLY A 276 21.13 -12.77 5.04
CA GLY A 276 21.55 -14.11 4.61
C GLY A 276 21.13 -14.49 3.19
N ASN A 277 20.27 -13.69 2.54
CA ASN A 277 19.73 -13.96 1.21
C ASN A 277 20.82 -14.00 0.14
N TYR A 278 20.89 -15.11 -0.60
CA TYR A 278 21.84 -15.23 -1.71
C TYR A 278 21.50 -14.23 -2.82
N SER A 279 22.46 -13.38 -3.17
CA SER A 279 22.30 -12.32 -4.16
C SER A 279 23.43 -12.35 -5.18
N ARG A 280 23.09 -12.07 -6.44
CA ARG A 280 24.04 -11.80 -7.53
C ARG A 280 23.78 -10.40 -8.04
N ILE A 281 24.81 -9.57 -8.07
CA ILE A 281 24.67 -8.11 -8.22
C ILE A 281 25.67 -7.64 -9.28
N GLY A 282 25.18 -6.83 -10.23
CA GLY A 282 26.00 -6.09 -11.19
C GLY A 282 26.38 -4.72 -10.64
N LEU A 283 26.32 -3.68 -11.47
CA LEU A 283 26.53 -2.30 -11.04
C LEU A 283 25.19 -1.54 -10.98
N GLY A 284 24.49 -1.66 -9.86
CA GLY A 284 23.17 -1.07 -9.63
C GLY A 284 21.99 -1.93 -10.11
N VAL A 285 22.25 -3.08 -10.75
CA VAL A 285 21.25 -4.10 -11.10
C VAL A 285 21.45 -5.38 -10.28
N ARG A 286 20.38 -6.13 -10.06
CA ARG A 286 20.44 -7.53 -9.60
C ARG A 286 20.47 -8.46 -10.81
N LEU A 287 20.95 -9.67 -10.58
CA LEU A 287 21.11 -10.73 -11.56
C LEU A 287 20.45 -12.03 -11.08
N PRO A 288 20.15 -12.98 -11.99
CA PRO A 288 19.44 -14.22 -11.68
C PRO A 288 20.29 -15.17 -10.85
N SER A 289 19.70 -15.80 -9.83
CA SER A 289 20.38 -16.54 -8.76
C SER A 289 19.73 -17.90 -8.47
N THR A 290 20.35 -18.68 -7.58
CA THR A 290 19.73 -19.83 -6.91
C THR A 290 19.84 -19.62 -5.39
N PRO A 291 18.73 -19.56 -4.63
CA PRO A 291 17.34 -19.55 -5.07
C PRO A 291 17.02 -18.44 -6.08
N PRO A 292 15.99 -18.61 -6.94
CA PRO A 292 15.61 -17.64 -7.95
C PRO A 292 15.19 -16.30 -7.34
N ASN A 293 15.45 -15.23 -8.07
CA ASN A 293 15.03 -13.89 -7.68
C ASN A 293 13.60 -13.59 -8.17
N GLN A 294 13.14 -12.36 -7.96
CA GLN A 294 11.78 -11.92 -8.26
C GLN A 294 11.36 -12.06 -9.73
N TYR A 295 12.28 -12.28 -10.68
CA TYR A 295 11.93 -12.32 -12.11
C TYR A 295 12.70 -13.37 -12.92
N ALA A 296 13.72 -14.01 -12.34
CA ALA A 296 14.59 -14.92 -13.07
C ALA A 296 15.26 -15.96 -12.15
N SER A 297 15.47 -17.17 -12.70
CA SER A 297 16.24 -18.24 -12.09
C SER A 297 17.69 -18.18 -12.57
N ALA A 298 18.64 -18.84 -11.89
CA ALA A 298 20.02 -18.88 -12.34
C ALA A 298 20.18 -19.31 -13.82
N ASN A 299 19.27 -20.14 -14.35
CA ASN A 299 19.28 -20.61 -15.74
C ASN A 299 18.93 -19.50 -16.76
N ASP A 300 18.26 -18.42 -16.35
CA ASP A 300 17.90 -17.26 -17.18
C ASP A 300 19.09 -16.30 -17.32
N HIS A 301 20.29 -16.82 -17.61
CA HIS A 301 21.59 -16.12 -17.52
C HIS A 301 21.68 -14.78 -18.29
N ASP A 302 20.80 -14.53 -19.25
CA ASP A 302 20.76 -13.32 -20.08
C ASP A 302 19.89 -12.20 -19.51
N THR A 303 19.26 -12.41 -18.35
CA THR A 303 18.32 -11.47 -17.76
C THR A 303 19.00 -10.56 -16.75
N ALA A 304 18.81 -9.24 -16.84
CA ALA A 304 19.24 -8.28 -15.83
C ALA A 304 18.08 -7.35 -15.42
N GLY A 305 18.01 -6.98 -14.15
CA GLY A 305 16.87 -6.23 -13.65
C GLY A 305 17.01 -5.79 -12.19
N HIS A 306 15.91 -5.35 -11.59
CA HIS A 306 15.84 -5.21 -10.13
C HIS A 306 14.39 -5.39 -9.67
N GLY A 307 14.21 -6.11 -8.55
CA GLY A 307 12.93 -6.15 -7.86
C GLY A 307 12.76 -4.90 -7.00
N GLY A 308 11.61 -4.24 -7.06
CA GLY A 308 11.19 -3.35 -6.00
C GLY A 308 10.87 -4.19 -4.78
N MET A 309 11.16 -3.65 -3.58
CA MET A 309 10.86 -4.36 -2.35
C MET A 309 9.38 -4.74 -2.34
N GLY A 310 9.08 -6.00 -2.05
CA GLY A 310 7.73 -6.56 -1.98
C GLY A 310 6.83 -6.49 -3.22
N THR A 311 7.09 -5.68 -4.25
CA THR A 311 6.04 -5.10 -5.12
C THR A 311 6.15 -5.36 -6.61
N CYS A 312 7.34 -5.19 -7.18
CA CYS A 312 7.47 -5.03 -8.62
C CYS A 312 8.77 -5.64 -9.13
N SER A 313 8.81 -5.93 -10.42
CA SER A 313 10.02 -6.36 -11.09
C SER A 313 10.14 -5.68 -12.44
N GLY A 314 11.32 -5.16 -12.70
CA GLY A 314 11.69 -4.57 -13.97
C GLY A 314 12.94 -5.28 -14.45
N TRP A 315 12.90 -5.79 -15.67
CA TRP A 315 13.99 -6.59 -16.21
C TRP A 315 14.06 -6.51 -17.74
N ALA A 316 15.25 -6.81 -18.24
CA ALA A 316 15.60 -6.94 -19.65
C ALA A 316 16.19 -8.33 -19.89
N SER A 317 15.71 -9.04 -20.91
CA SER A 317 16.39 -10.19 -21.50
C SER A 317 17.27 -9.67 -22.64
N LEU A 318 18.59 -9.84 -22.48
CA LEU A 318 19.59 -9.35 -23.42
C LEU A 318 19.56 -10.13 -24.75
N THR A 319 19.20 -11.42 -24.74
CA THR A 319 19.11 -12.23 -25.97
C THR A 319 17.73 -12.20 -26.62
N GLY A 320 16.65 -12.11 -25.83
CA GLY A 320 15.28 -12.03 -26.33
C GLY A 320 14.90 -10.66 -26.91
N ASN A 321 15.68 -9.62 -26.63
CA ASN A 321 15.36 -8.21 -26.84
C ASN A 321 13.93 -7.88 -26.36
N VAL A 322 13.68 -8.30 -25.12
CA VAL A 322 12.43 -8.10 -24.39
C VAL A 322 12.74 -7.36 -23.12
N SER A 323 11.95 -6.33 -22.84
CA SER A 323 11.95 -5.67 -21.55
C SER A 323 10.56 -5.65 -20.96
N VAL A 324 10.51 -5.75 -19.64
CA VAL A 324 9.29 -5.87 -18.87
C VAL A 324 9.39 -4.94 -17.68
N ALA A 325 8.32 -4.21 -17.43
CA ALA A 325 8.01 -3.75 -16.08
C ALA A 325 6.68 -4.39 -15.70
N TYR A 326 6.74 -5.25 -14.69
CA TYR A 326 5.56 -5.69 -13.99
C TYR A 326 5.53 -4.98 -12.66
N ILE A 327 4.76 -3.89 -12.62
CA ILE A 327 4.56 -3.14 -11.40
C ILE A 327 3.24 -3.55 -10.82
N THR A 328 3.31 -4.18 -9.66
CA THR A 328 2.17 -4.39 -8.80
C THR A 328 2.31 -3.43 -7.63
N ASN A 329 1.20 -3.04 -7.04
CA ASN A 329 1.21 -2.14 -5.89
C ASN A 329 1.40 -2.86 -4.54
N ARG A 330 1.28 -4.19 -4.50
CA ARG A 330 1.31 -4.95 -3.26
C ARG A 330 2.71 -5.40 -2.86
N PHE A 331 3.14 -5.07 -1.65
CA PHE A 331 4.16 -5.80 -0.90
C PHE A 331 3.68 -7.21 -0.54
N GLN A 332 4.53 -8.22 -0.70
CA GLN A 332 4.36 -9.51 -0.03
C GLN A 332 5.67 -9.99 0.54
N LEU A 333 5.62 -10.96 1.48
CA LEU A 333 6.85 -11.62 1.97
C LEU A 333 7.70 -12.09 0.80
N GLU A 334 9.00 -12.11 1.02
CA GLU A 334 9.96 -12.21 -0.07
C GLU A 334 9.70 -13.43 -0.97
N GLU A 335 9.38 -14.59 -0.39
CA GLU A 335 9.09 -15.82 -1.14
C GLU A 335 7.74 -15.82 -1.89
N PRO A 336 6.60 -15.49 -1.28
CA PRO A 336 5.35 -15.19 -2.01
C PRO A 336 5.52 -14.17 -3.13
N ASN A 337 6.17 -13.04 -2.85
CA ASN A 337 6.44 -11.99 -3.83
C ASN A 337 7.34 -12.49 -4.97
N LYS A 338 8.42 -13.24 -4.66
CA LYS A 338 9.25 -13.91 -5.67
C LYS A 338 8.39 -14.80 -6.55
N ARG A 339 7.60 -15.72 -5.98
CA ARG A 339 6.72 -16.62 -6.74
C ARG A 339 5.75 -15.85 -7.67
N ARG A 340 5.14 -14.78 -7.18
CA ARG A 340 4.24 -13.90 -7.93
C ARG A 340 4.94 -13.25 -9.13
N LEU A 341 5.95 -12.43 -8.86
CA LEU A 341 6.64 -11.66 -9.90
C LEU A 341 7.34 -12.60 -10.91
N HIS A 342 7.90 -13.70 -10.41
CA HIS A 342 8.54 -14.73 -11.23
C HIS A 342 7.49 -15.49 -12.08
N GLY A 343 6.31 -15.80 -11.54
CA GLY A 343 5.20 -16.41 -12.29
C GLY A 343 4.78 -15.58 -13.51
N MET A 344 4.69 -14.25 -13.35
CA MET A 344 4.43 -13.34 -14.47
C MET A 344 5.60 -13.35 -15.46
N SER A 345 6.82 -13.33 -14.94
CA SER A 345 8.05 -13.45 -15.74
C SER A 345 8.10 -14.73 -16.58
N LEU A 346 7.60 -15.85 -16.05
CA LEU A 346 7.43 -17.13 -16.77
C LEU A 346 6.31 -17.05 -17.81
N ALA A 347 5.17 -16.43 -17.51
CA ALA A 347 4.07 -16.29 -18.46
C ALA A 347 4.43 -15.39 -19.65
N VAL A 348 5.13 -14.28 -19.41
CA VAL A 348 5.68 -13.42 -20.47
C VAL A 348 6.69 -14.19 -21.32
N ARG A 349 7.62 -14.94 -20.70
CA ARG A 349 8.56 -15.79 -21.45
C ARG A 349 7.83 -16.82 -22.31
N LYS A 350 6.88 -17.56 -21.73
CA LYS A 350 6.07 -18.59 -22.41
C LYS A 350 5.27 -18.02 -23.58
N SER A 351 4.62 -16.87 -23.41
CA SER A 351 3.87 -16.16 -24.46
C SER A 351 4.75 -15.72 -25.63
N LEU A 352 6.02 -15.39 -25.36
CA LEU A 352 6.98 -14.88 -26.35
C LEU A 352 7.89 -15.97 -26.96
N GLY A 353 7.78 -17.21 -26.48
CA GLY A 353 8.60 -18.35 -26.93
C GLY A 353 10.01 -18.40 -26.32
N ILE A 354 10.21 -17.81 -25.14
CA ILE A 354 11.48 -17.74 -24.41
C ILE A 354 11.52 -18.88 -23.37
N ALA A 355 12.66 -19.57 -23.24
CA ALA A 355 12.84 -20.68 -22.30
C ALA A 355 12.88 -20.20 -20.82
N SER A 356 12.44 -21.04 -19.88
CA SER A 356 12.52 -20.79 -18.42
C SER A 356 12.16 -22.04 -17.59
N THR A 357 12.40 -22.01 -16.27
CA THR A 357 12.19 -23.15 -15.33
C THR A 357 11.32 -22.73 -14.11
N PRO A 358 10.33 -23.54 -13.64
CA PRO A 358 9.48 -23.18 -12.50
C PRO A 358 10.13 -23.35 -11.10
N LEU A 359 9.55 -22.69 -10.09
CA LEU A 359 9.84 -22.86 -8.66
C LEU A 359 9.21 -24.13 -8.08
N ALA A 360 9.92 -24.81 -7.17
CA ALA A 360 9.43 -26.00 -6.43
C ALA A 360 8.76 -25.62 -5.09
N ALA A 361 7.87 -26.49 -4.59
CA ALA A 361 7.08 -26.25 -3.37
C ALA A 361 7.77 -26.75 -2.08
N PRO A 362 7.53 -26.13 -0.89
CA PRO A 362 8.11 -26.57 0.38
C PRO A 362 7.40 -27.79 0.98
N SER A 363 8.14 -28.58 1.76
CA SER A 363 7.67 -29.77 2.49
C SER A 363 7.57 -29.53 4.00
N GLU A 364 6.51 -30.01 4.64
CA GLU A 364 6.34 -29.98 6.10
C GLU A 364 6.26 -31.39 6.74
N PRO A 365 6.43 -31.52 8.08
CA PRO A 365 6.98 -32.73 8.70
C PRO A 365 6.02 -33.91 8.86
N SER A 366 6.61 -35.10 8.94
CA SER A 366 5.91 -36.39 8.94
C SER A 366 5.31 -36.80 10.30
N VAL A 367 4.00 -37.07 10.33
CA VAL A 367 3.39 -38.05 11.25
C VAL A 367 2.52 -39.01 10.41
N GLY A 368 2.67 -40.32 10.61
CA GLY A 368 2.13 -41.33 9.69
C GLY A 368 0.67 -41.72 9.93
N GLY A 369 -0.03 -42.09 8.85
CA GLY A 369 -1.41 -42.58 8.90
C GLY A 369 -1.91 -43.18 7.57
N ARG A 370 -1.78 -44.52 7.45
CA ARG A 370 -2.32 -45.49 6.46
C ARG A 370 -3.11 -45.03 5.21
N GLN A 371 -2.80 -45.71 4.10
CA GLN A 371 -3.50 -45.78 2.81
C GLN A 371 -5.04 -45.84 2.87
N GLN A 372 -5.71 -45.20 1.91
CA GLN A 372 -6.76 -45.84 1.09
C GLN A 372 -6.99 -45.14 -0.27
N SER A 373 -7.87 -45.72 -1.10
CA SER A 373 -7.84 -45.69 -2.57
C SER A 373 -8.68 -44.61 -3.29
N ASN A 374 -8.33 -44.34 -4.55
CA ASN A 374 -9.12 -43.63 -5.58
C ASN A 374 -10.65 -43.78 -5.49
N LYS A 375 -11.39 -42.65 -5.58
CA LYS A 375 -12.46 -42.39 -6.59
C LYS A 375 -13.18 -41.02 -6.42
N GLN A 376 -13.53 -40.41 -7.56
CA GLN A 376 -14.71 -39.55 -7.85
C GLN A 376 -14.94 -38.21 -7.08
N GLY A 377 -14.68 -37.08 -7.79
CA GLY A 377 -15.68 -36.04 -8.17
C GLY A 377 -16.28 -35.04 -7.15
N SER A 378 -15.99 -33.73 -7.38
CA SER A 378 -16.80 -32.52 -7.06
C SER A 378 -17.07 -32.17 -5.56
N PRO A 379 -17.42 -30.91 -5.19
CA PRO A 379 -17.77 -29.74 -6.03
C PRO A 379 -16.97 -28.44 -5.81
N ASP A 380 -16.98 -27.63 -6.87
CA ASP A 380 -16.78 -26.18 -7.03
C ASP A 380 -16.41 -25.32 -5.80
N ARG A 381 -15.21 -24.71 -5.85
CA ARG A 381 -14.99 -23.39 -5.25
C ARG A 381 -15.64 -22.35 -6.17
N VAL A 382 -16.64 -21.64 -5.67
CA VAL A 382 -17.20 -20.46 -6.34
C VAL A 382 -16.06 -19.47 -6.64
N GLN A 383 -15.90 -19.13 -7.92
CA GLN A 383 -14.88 -18.21 -8.39
C GLN A 383 -15.30 -16.78 -8.00
N ARG A 384 -14.76 -16.24 -6.91
CA ARG A 384 -15.05 -14.87 -6.46
C ARG A 384 -14.63 -13.86 -7.54
N SER A 385 -15.56 -13.01 -7.94
CA SER A 385 -15.25 -11.82 -8.75
C SER A 385 -14.61 -10.74 -7.89
N TRP A 386 -13.95 -9.79 -8.55
CA TRP A 386 -13.36 -8.62 -7.91
C TRP A 386 -13.72 -7.34 -8.67
N PRO A 387 -14.12 -6.26 -7.98
CA PRO A 387 -14.58 -5.04 -8.62
C PRO A 387 -13.52 -4.40 -9.53
N GLY A 388 -13.85 -4.24 -10.81
CA GLY A 388 -13.00 -3.61 -11.81
C GLY A 388 -12.89 -2.08 -11.69
N GLU A 389 -12.39 -1.44 -12.76
CA GLU A 389 -12.44 0.03 -12.90
C GLU A 389 -13.91 0.48 -12.94
N ASP A 390 -14.69 -0.13 -13.82
CA ASP A 390 -16.14 -0.28 -13.68
C ASP A 390 -16.45 -1.52 -12.82
N TRP A 391 -17.33 -1.37 -11.82
CA TRP A 391 -17.83 -2.50 -11.04
C TRP A 391 -18.89 -3.25 -11.84
N GLN A 392 -18.61 -4.52 -12.11
CA GLN A 392 -19.46 -5.51 -12.75
C GLN A 392 -20.83 -5.61 -12.06
N VAL A 393 -21.88 -5.69 -12.87
CA VAL A 393 -23.27 -5.91 -12.46
C VAL A 393 -23.71 -7.23 -13.06
N ALA A 394 -24.37 -8.08 -12.28
CA ALA A 394 -24.91 -9.36 -12.72
C ALA A 394 -26.40 -9.46 -12.37
N GLU A 395 -27.13 -10.39 -12.98
CA GLU A 395 -28.53 -10.61 -12.61
C GLU A 395 -28.59 -11.21 -11.18
N PRO A 396 -29.55 -10.79 -10.32
CA PRO A 396 -29.60 -11.23 -8.93
C PRO A 396 -29.53 -12.75 -8.74
N GLU A 397 -30.20 -13.53 -9.59
CA GLU A 397 -30.20 -14.99 -9.51
C GLU A 397 -28.83 -15.63 -9.79
N GLU A 398 -27.98 -15.01 -10.63
CA GLU A 398 -26.61 -15.47 -10.90
C GLU A 398 -25.76 -15.34 -9.63
N LEU A 399 -26.01 -14.30 -8.84
CA LEU A 399 -25.42 -14.08 -7.53
C LEU A 399 -26.17 -14.78 -6.39
N GLY A 400 -27.11 -15.67 -6.72
CA GLY A 400 -27.86 -16.50 -5.77
C GLY A 400 -28.88 -15.74 -4.93
N PHE A 401 -29.47 -14.67 -5.46
CA PHE A 401 -30.63 -13.98 -4.87
C PHE A 401 -31.96 -14.51 -5.43
N ASP A 402 -32.97 -14.62 -4.58
CA ASP A 402 -34.38 -14.65 -4.96
C ASP A 402 -34.80 -13.24 -5.44
N ARG A 403 -35.08 -13.11 -6.75
CA ARG A 403 -35.44 -11.83 -7.38
C ARG A 403 -36.67 -11.18 -6.74
N ASP A 404 -37.67 -11.95 -6.35
CA ASP A 404 -38.93 -11.43 -5.79
C ASP A 404 -38.74 -10.93 -4.36
N ARG A 405 -37.93 -11.62 -3.55
CA ARG A 405 -37.52 -11.16 -2.21
C ARG A 405 -36.64 -9.93 -2.28
N LEU A 406 -35.64 -9.89 -3.17
CA LEU A 406 -34.78 -8.71 -3.35
C LEU A 406 -35.57 -7.50 -3.85
N ALA A 407 -36.51 -7.69 -4.78
CA ALA A 407 -37.47 -6.66 -5.18
C ALA A 407 -38.42 -6.26 -4.03
N GLY A 408 -38.72 -7.18 -3.11
CA GLY A 408 -39.42 -6.91 -1.85
C GLY A 408 -38.65 -5.97 -0.92
N ALA A 409 -37.34 -6.19 -0.77
CA ALA A 409 -36.46 -5.29 -0.02
C ALA A 409 -36.38 -3.90 -0.69
N ALA A 410 -36.36 -3.83 -2.02
CA ALA A 410 -36.43 -2.56 -2.76
C ALA A 410 -37.73 -1.78 -2.51
N ARG A 411 -38.88 -2.48 -2.51
CA ARG A 411 -40.19 -1.89 -2.18
C ARG A 411 -40.22 -1.37 -0.74
N PHE A 412 -39.76 -2.17 0.21
CA PHE A 412 -39.65 -1.77 1.62
C PHE A 412 -38.80 -0.50 1.80
N GLN A 413 -37.65 -0.41 1.12
CA GLN A 413 -36.82 0.80 1.14
C GLN A 413 -37.52 2.03 0.54
N ALA A 414 -38.27 1.85 -0.54
CA ALA A 414 -39.01 2.94 -1.18
C ALA A 414 -40.16 3.46 -0.30
N GLU A 415 -40.80 2.57 0.46
CA GLU A 415 -41.85 2.89 1.43
C GLU A 415 -41.27 3.60 2.67
N ASP A 416 -40.22 3.05 3.31
CA ASP A 416 -39.54 3.68 4.46
C ASP A 416 -38.96 5.07 4.13
N ALA A 417 -38.46 5.24 2.90
CA ALA A 417 -37.93 6.51 2.45
C ALA A 417 -38.95 7.65 2.45
N ASP A 418 -40.25 7.37 2.30
CA ASP A 418 -41.31 8.39 2.29
C ASP A 418 -40.95 9.60 1.39
N GLY A 419 -40.50 9.29 0.16
CA GLY A 419 -40.10 10.29 -0.83
C GLY A 419 -38.76 11.02 -0.57
N LYS A 420 -38.03 10.71 0.50
CA LYS A 420 -36.67 11.23 0.77
C LYS A 420 -35.65 10.60 -0.19
N PRO A 421 -34.56 11.30 -0.55
CA PRO A 421 -33.50 10.72 -1.38
C PRO A 421 -32.78 9.58 -0.68
N TYR A 422 -32.42 8.53 -1.42
CA TYR A 422 -31.57 7.44 -0.93
C TYR A 422 -30.73 6.82 -2.05
N ARG A 423 -29.61 6.20 -1.67
CA ARG A 423 -28.87 5.26 -2.52
C ARG A 423 -28.54 4.01 -1.72
N ILE A 424 -29.00 2.86 -2.20
CA ILE A 424 -28.61 1.54 -1.69
C ILE A 424 -27.81 0.82 -2.79
N LEU A 425 -26.69 0.21 -2.43
CA LEU A 425 -25.95 -0.72 -3.28
C LEU A 425 -25.85 -2.06 -2.55
N VAL A 426 -26.24 -3.13 -3.24
CA VAL A 426 -26.18 -4.52 -2.76
C VAL A 426 -25.19 -5.28 -3.63
N ALA A 427 -24.14 -5.83 -3.03
CA ALA A 427 -23.12 -6.61 -3.71
C ALA A 427 -22.85 -7.94 -3.00
N ARG A 428 -22.59 -8.99 -3.79
CA ARG A 428 -22.32 -10.36 -3.32
C ARG A 428 -21.43 -11.08 -4.34
N GLN A 429 -20.60 -12.01 -3.91
CA GLN A 429 -19.65 -12.75 -4.79
C GLN A 429 -18.71 -11.86 -5.61
N GLY A 430 -18.59 -10.57 -5.24
CA GLY A 430 -17.75 -9.57 -5.90
C GLY A 430 -18.46 -8.67 -6.90
N GLU A 431 -19.75 -8.88 -7.15
CA GLU A 431 -20.51 -8.17 -8.20
C GLU A 431 -21.72 -7.45 -7.60
N ILE A 432 -22.18 -6.40 -8.29
CA ILE A 432 -23.36 -5.64 -7.89
C ILE A 432 -24.61 -6.44 -8.32
N ALA A 433 -25.43 -6.81 -7.35
CA ALA A 433 -26.75 -7.42 -7.58
C ALA A 433 -27.84 -6.36 -7.77
N ALA A 434 -27.71 -5.21 -7.09
CA ALA A 434 -28.66 -4.11 -7.22
C ALA A 434 -28.07 -2.75 -6.82
N GLU A 435 -28.50 -1.71 -7.52
CA GLU A 435 -28.32 -0.30 -7.13
C GLU A 435 -29.68 0.42 -7.16
N TRP A 436 -30.20 0.78 -5.99
CA TRP A 436 -31.46 1.53 -5.86
C TRP A 436 -31.14 2.98 -5.56
N ASN A 437 -31.31 3.85 -6.56
CA ASN A 437 -30.99 5.27 -6.46
C ASN A 437 -32.27 6.10 -6.68
N PHE A 438 -32.64 6.93 -5.71
CA PHE A 438 -33.86 7.74 -5.77
C PHE A 438 -33.57 9.21 -5.41
N ARG A 439 -33.84 10.13 -6.35
CA ARG A 439 -33.70 11.59 -6.19
C ARG A 439 -32.29 12.09 -5.79
N VAL A 440 -31.25 11.34 -6.12
CA VAL A 440 -29.84 11.72 -5.91
C VAL A 440 -28.98 11.04 -6.99
N ASP A 441 -27.88 11.67 -7.38
CA ASP A 441 -26.97 11.16 -8.41
C ASP A 441 -26.23 9.91 -7.90
N PRO A 442 -26.26 8.75 -8.58
CA PRO A 442 -25.56 7.53 -8.15
C PRO A 442 -24.03 7.70 -7.99
N LEU A 443 -23.43 8.67 -8.68
CA LEU A 443 -21.98 8.91 -8.69
C LEU A 443 -21.52 9.99 -7.70
N GLU A 444 -22.45 10.71 -7.05
CA GLU A 444 -22.12 11.80 -6.11
C GLU A 444 -21.28 11.31 -4.92
N LYS A 445 -20.20 12.05 -4.62
CA LYS A 445 -19.29 11.72 -3.52
C LYS A 445 -19.71 12.41 -2.21
N ALA A 446 -20.42 11.67 -1.37
CA ALA A 446 -20.98 12.12 -0.10
C ALA A 446 -19.96 12.08 1.04
N ARG A 447 -20.03 13.05 1.97
CA ARG A 447 -19.14 13.14 3.14
C ARG A 447 -19.42 12.01 4.12
N GLN A 448 -18.39 11.25 4.48
CA GLN A 448 -18.52 10.02 5.29
C GLN A 448 -18.60 10.22 6.81
N ALA A 449 -18.25 11.43 7.29
CA ALA A 449 -18.28 11.79 8.71
C ALA A 449 -17.61 10.70 9.59
N SER A 450 -18.37 10.08 10.50
CA SER A 450 -17.83 9.08 11.44
C SER A 450 -17.62 7.68 10.86
N ALA A 451 -18.18 7.33 9.68
CA ALA A 451 -17.90 6.06 9.02
C ALA A 451 -16.41 5.94 8.62
N SER A 452 -15.75 7.09 8.45
CA SER A 452 -14.30 7.24 8.26
C SER A 452 -13.45 6.52 9.32
N LYS A 453 -13.96 6.29 10.54
CA LYS A 453 -13.19 5.62 11.61
C LYS A 453 -12.84 4.17 11.30
N SER A 454 -13.66 3.49 10.51
CA SER A 454 -13.34 2.13 10.03
C SER A 454 -12.17 2.16 9.04
N THR A 455 -12.09 3.20 8.21
CA THR A 455 -10.90 3.50 7.39
C THR A 455 -9.70 3.92 8.25
N PHE A 456 -9.91 4.63 9.36
CA PHE A 456 -8.82 4.95 10.31
C PHE A 456 -8.29 3.68 10.99
N SER A 457 -9.18 2.75 11.36
CA SER A 457 -8.80 1.44 11.90
C SER A 457 -8.04 0.61 10.88
N CYS A 458 -8.45 0.65 9.60
CA CYS A 458 -7.63 0.11 8.54
C CYS A 458 -6.24 0.76 8.64
N VAL A 459 -6.12 2.07 8.47
CA VAL A 459 -4.82 2.76 8.55
C VAL A 459 -4.08 2.59 9.90
N LEU A 460 -4.70 2.09 10.99
CA LEU A 460 -4.03 1.71 12.26
C LEU A 460 -3.65 0.23 12.37
N GLY A 461 -4.45 -0.71 11.89
CA GLY A 461 -3.97 -2.09 11.65
C GLY A 461 -2.85 -2.11 10.62
N ILE A 462 -2.84 -1.04 9.82
CA ILE A 462 -1.91 -0.64 8.78
C ILE A 462 -1.10 0.59 9.42
N ALA A 463 -1.12 0.93 10.73
CA ALA A 463 -0.02 1.69 11.45
C ALA A 463 0.80 0.92 12.56
N VAL A 464 0.20 -0.06 13.27
CA VAL A 464 0.82 -1.20 14.00
C VAL A 464 1.79 -2.11 13.19
N GLN A 465 1.31 -3.25 12.67
CA GLN A 465 2.08 -4.36 12.11
C GLN A 465 3.46 -4.02 11.45
N GLU A 466 3.65 -3.20 10.38
CA GLU A 466 4.98 -2.81 9.83
C GLU A 466 5.65 -1.75 10.69
N GLY A 467 5.84 -2.06 11.97
CA GLY A 467 6.94 -1.60 12.80
C GLY A 467 6.94 -0.12 13.21
N VAL A 468 6.24 0.76 12.52
CA VAL A 468 6.22 2.21 12.80
C VAL A 468 5.24 2.58 13.90
N ILE A 469 4.38 1.64 14.31
CA ILE A 469 3.90 1.53 15.69
C ILE A 469 4.15 0.07 16.09
N ALA A 470 4.97 -0.22 17.10
CA ALA A 470 5.31 -1.60 17.43
C ALA A 470 4.09 -2.44 17.89
N SER A 471 3.09 -1.82 18.52
CA SER A 471 1.83 -2.46 18.92
C SER A 471 0.67 -1.47 19.03
N GLU A 472 -0.59 -1.92 18.85
CA GLU A 472 -1.71 -1.06 19.25
C GLU A 472 -1.73 -0.74 20.75
N ASN A 473 -0.99 -1.51 21.55
CA ASN A 473 -0.84 -1.31 22.99
C ASN A 473 0.23 -0.28 23.33
N ASP A 474 0.96 0.24 22.34
CA ASP A 474 1.96 1.27 22.57
C ASP A 474 1.29 2.57 23.00
N ARG A 475 2.00 3.31 23.85
CA ARG A 475 1.61 4.61 24.37
C ARG A 475 1.73 5.67 23.27
N VAL A 476 0.65 6.38 23.02
CA VAL A 476 0.55 7.34 21.90
C VAL A 476 1.48 8.53 22.08
N ALA A 477 1.73 8.94 23.34
CA ALA A 477 2.67 10.01 23.67
C ALA A 477 4.13 9.69 23.29
N ASP A 478 4.49 8.42 23.08
CA ASP A 478 5.83 8.04 22.57
C ASP A 478 6.01 8.37 21.08
N TYR A 479 4.91 8.57 20.34
CA TYR A 479 4.89 8.90 18.91
C TYR A 479 4.37 10.32 18.63
N TYR A 480 3.63 10.90 19.57
CA TYR A 480 3.03 12.23 19.45
C TYR A 480 2.91 12.92 20.82
N PRO A 481 4.04 13.32 21.44
CA PRO A 481 4.06 13.89 22.79
C PRO A 481 3.24 15.17 22.90
N GLU A 482 3.07 15.93 21.81
CA GLU A 482 2.28 17.17 21.81
C GLU A 482 0.80 16.95 22.19
N MET A 483 0.28 15.71 22.15
CA MET A 483 -1.04 15.39 22.71
C MET A 483 -1.16 15.73 24.21
N LEU A 484 -0.04 15.90 24.91
CA LEU A 484 -0.01 16.31 26.31
C LEU A 484 0.10 17.83 26.48
N ASP A 485 0.42 18.59 25.42
CA ASP A 485 0.68 20.04 25.45
C ASP A 485 -0.59 20.89 25.28
N ILE A 486 -1.67 20.49 25.97
CA ILE A 486 -2.95 21.20 25.97
C ILE A 486 -3.26 21.64 27.40
N ALA A 487 -2.93 22.89 27.73
CA ALA A 487 -3.19 23.45 29.05
C ALA A 487 -4.69 23.71 29.30
N PRO A 488 -5.13 23.91 30.56
CA PRO A 488 -6.48 24.35 30.87
C PRO A 488 -6.88 25.60 30.08
N GLY A 489 -8.03 25.55 29.42
CA GLY A 489 -8.51 26.61 28.51
C GLY A 489 -8.08 26.45 27.05
N GLN A 490 -7.13 25.57 26.73
CA GLN A 490 -6.62 25.36 25.37
C GLN A 490 -7.22 24.14 24.64
N GLY A 491 -8.13 23.39 25.25
CA GLY A 491 -8.83 22.30 24.59
C GLY A 491 -10.14 22.72 23.92
N PRO A 492 -10.96 21.77 23.42
CA PRO A 492 -12.12 22.04 22.58
C PRO A 492 -13.29 22.74 23.30
N LYS A 493 -13.28 22.76 24.63
CA LYS A 493 -14.26 23.41 25.51
C LYS A 493 -13.75 23.39 26.96
N GLU A 494 -14.40 24.15 27.83
CA GLU A 494 -14.07 24.21 29.27
C GLU A 494 -13.92 22.81 29.90
N GLY A 495 -12.91 22.68 30.77
CA GLY A 495 -12.54 21.43 31.44
C GLY A 495 -11.88 20.37 30.55
N ARG A 496 -11.99 20.45 29.22
CA ARG A 496 -11.31 19.52 28.30
C ARG A 496 -9.91 20.05 28.01
N HIS A 497 -8.89 19.34 28.47
CA HIS A 497 -7.47 19.65 28.32
C HIS A 497 -6.67 18.36 28.57
N ALA A 498 -5.37 18.32 28.26
CA ALA A 498 -4.56 17.14 28.52
C ALA A 498 -4.35 16.97 30.03
N MET A 499 -4.57 15.75 30.54
CA MET A 499 -4.42 15.40 31.95
C MET A 499 -3.29 14.37 32.13
N PRO A 500 -2.67 14.24 33.32
CA PRO A 500 -1.58 13.29 33.54
C PRO A 500 -1.92 11.85 33.16
N GLU A 501 -3.16 11.41 33.33
CA GLU A 501 -3.61 10.07 32.97
C GLU A 501 -3.69 9.85 31.46
N ASN A 502 -3.76 10.92 30.66
CA ASN A 502 -3.74 10.82 29.19
C ASN A 502 -2.37 10.38 28.66
N ASP A 503 -1.33 10.45 29.48
CA ASP A 503 0.00 9.91 29.16
C ASP A 503 -0.03 8.38 28.94
N GLY A 504 -0.89 7.65 29.66
CA GLY A 504 -1.02 6.20 29.52
C GLY A 504 -1.89 5.71 28.36
N ILE A 505 -2.34 6.60 27.47
CA ILE A 505 -3.25 6.24 26.37
C ILE A 505 -2.54 5.41 25.30
N THR A 506 -3.17 4.30 24.90
CA THR A 506 -2.70 3.46 23.79
C THR A 506 -3.45 3.72 22.47
N PHE A 507 -2.86 3.31 21.35
CA PHE A 507 -3.52 3.39 20.04
C PHE A 507 -4.82 2.58 19.97
N ARG A 508 -4.84 1.39 20.61
CA ARG A 508 -6.02 0.54 20.82
C ARG A 508 -7.13 1.34 21.47
N GLN A 509 -6.79 2.10 22.50
CA GLN A 509 -7.75 2.89 23.27
C GLN A 509 -8.28 4.09 22.50
N LEU A 510 -7.44 4.71 21.65
CA LEU A 510 -7.94 5.72 20.73
C LEU A 510 -8.95 5.10 19.74
N ILE A 511 -8.56 4.10 18.95
CA ILE A 511 -9.42 3.55 17.89
C ILE A 511 -10.67 2.83 18.44
N GLY A 512 -10.56 2.20 19.61
CA GLY A 512 -11.65 1.55 20.33
C GLY A 512 -12.60 2.53 21.04
N ASN A 513 -12.28 3.83 21.06
CA ASN A 513 -12.97 4.87 21.82
C ASN A 513 -12.98 4.67 23.36
N THR A 514 -11.96 4.03 23.92
CA THR A 514 -11.80 3.78 25.36
C THR A 514 -10.75 4.68 26.05
N SER A 515 -10.11 5.61 25.32
CA SER A 515 -8.96 6.37 25.84
C SER A 515 -9.23 7.47 26.87
N GLY A 516 -10.45 8.00 26.97
CA GLY A 516 -10.72 9.16 27.83
C GLY A 516 -9.93 10.45 27.48
N TYR A 517 -9.41 10.57 26.25
CA TYR A 517 -8.54 11.70 25.87
C TYR A 517 -9.21 13.08 26.08
N MET A 518 -8.55 13.94 26.86
CA MET A 518 -9.07 15.22 27.36
C MET A 518 -10.41 15.14 28.11
N LYS A 519 -10.80 14.00 28.69
CA LYS A 519 -12.12 13.82 29.30
C LYS A 519 -12.03 13.67 30.84
N PRO A 520 -12.38 14.72 31.64
CA PRO A 520 -12.29 14.66 33.09
C PRO A 520 -12.98 13.44 33.70
N GLY A 521 -12.24 12.67 34.50
CA GLY A 521 -12.73 11.47 35.19
C GLY A 521 -12.79 10.18 34.34
N GLU A 522 -12.44 10.23 33.05
CA GLU A 522 -12.38 9.03 32.20
C GLU A 522 -10.92 8.60 32.03
N ALA A 523 -10.48 7.61 32.83
CA ALA A 523 -9.14 7.04 32.69
C ALA A 523 -9.03 6.12 31.45
N PRO A 524 -7.85 5.97 30.81
CA PRO A 524 -7.71 5.16 29.61
C PRO A 524 -8.07 3.69 29.84
N GLY A 525 -8.74 3.09 28.85
CA GLY A 525 -9.19 1.69 28.87
C GLY A 525 -10.44 1.43 29.74
N ARG A 526 -11.02 2.45 30.39
CA ARG A 526 -12.09 2.24 31.39
C ARG A 526 -13.51 2.47 30.92
N VAL A 527 -13.73 3.32 29.92
CA VAL A 527 -15.08 3.71 29.48
C VAL A 527 -15.13 3.80 27.96
N PHE A 528 -16.03 3.04 27.34
CA PHE A 528 -16.41 3.20 25.94
C PHE A 528 -17.20 4.50 25.77
N ASN A 529 -16.55 5.49 25.19
CA ASN A 529 -17.15 6.80 24.96
C ASN A 529 -16.73 7.38 23.61
N TYR A 530 -17.56 7.11 22.61
CA TYR A 530 -17.38 7.48 21.19
C TYR A 530 -16.95 8.93 21.01
N GLN A 531 -15.81 9.17 20.36
CA GLN A 531 -15.11 10.46 20.39
C GLN A 531 -14.55 10.92 19.03
N THR A 532 -14.37 12.24 18.92
CA THR A 532 -13.81 12.91 17.75
C THR A 532 -12.34 13.28 17.97
N PHE A 533 -12.01 14.02 19.04
CA PHE A 533 -10.65 14.55 19.20
C PHE A 533 -9.59 13.48 19.53
N GLY A 534 -9.96 12.39 20.21
CA GLY A 534 -9.09 11.22 20.31
C GLY A 534 -8.83 10.55 18.95
N MET A 535 -9.73 10.69 17.97
CA MET A 535 -9.51 10.20 16.61
C MET A 535 -8.66 11.16 15.79
N ASN A 536 -8.79 12.47 16.02
CA ASN A 536 -7.87 13.45 15.44
C ASN A 536 -6.44 13.17 15.94
N VAL A 537 -6.25 12.99 17.25
CA VAL A 537 -4.94 12.58 17.83
C VAL A 537 -4.48 11.22 17.32
N LEU A 538 -5.37 10.24 17.14
CA LEU A 538 -5.01 9.00 16.44
C LEU A 538 -4.45 9.28 15.04
N THR A 539 -5.15 10.11 14.26
CA THR A 539 -4.70 10.45 12.91
C THR A 539 -3.42 11.28 12.89
N HIS A 540 -3.19 12.13 13.90
CA HIS A 540 -1.96 12.91 14.03
C HIS A 540 -0.80 12.03 14.44
N ALA A 541 -0.95 11.20 15.48
CA ALA A 541 0.11 10.31 15.96
C ALA A 541 0.50 9.26 14.91
N VAL A 542 -0.49 8.66 14.25
CA VAL A 542 -0.24 7.82 13.08
C VAL A 542 0.39 8.64 11.94
N ALA A 543 0.02 9.90 11.69
CA ALA A 543 0.72 10.68 10.66
C ALA A 543 2.14 11.13 11.07
N SER A 544 2.43 11.33 12.35
CA SER A 544 3.72 11.77 12.88
C SER A 544 4.75 10.64 12.92
N ALA A 545 4.37 9.42 13.33
CA ALA A 545 5.24 8.24 13.21
C ALA A 545 5.68 7.99 11.74
N TYR A 546 4.86 8.45 10.81
CA TYR A 546 5.03 8.40 9.36
C TYR A 546 5.72 9.65 8.77
N ASN A 547 6.19 10.54 9.65
CA ASN A 547 6.81 11.84 9.39
C ASN A 547 5.95 12.83 8.56
N LEU A 548 4.66 12.54 8.34
CA LEU A 548 3.74 13.38 7.58
C LEU A 548 3.19 14.58 8.32
N TYR A 549 3.20 14.52 9.64
CA TYR A 549 2.56 15.50 10.48
C TYR A 549 3.55 16.07 11.47
N LYS A 550 3.69 17.40 11.42
CA LYS A 550 4.50 18.19 12.34
C LYS A 550 3.60 19.29 12.89
N THR A 551 3.43 19.32 14.21
CA THR A 551 2.54 20.27 14.91
C THR A 551 2.91 21.73 14.62
N SER A 552 4.17 22.01 14.27
CA SER A 552 4.65 23.34 13.86
C SER A 552 4.16 23.82 12.49
N GLU A 553 3.84 22.90 11.57
CA GLU A 553 3.46 23.22 10.19
C GLU A 553 2.31 22.31 9.69
N PRO A 554 1.16 22.26 10.39
CA PRO A 554 0.14 21.24 10.21
C PRO A 554 -0.55 21.29 8.83
N GLU A 555 -0.51 22.43 8.13
CA GLU A 555 -1.04 22.60 6.77
C GLU A 555 -0.06 22.20 5.66
N ARG A 556 1.26 22.16 5.94
CA ARG A 556 2.28 21.72 4.97
C ARG A 556 2.52 20.22 5.03
N GLY A 557 2.01 19.59 6.10
CA GLY A 557 1.97 18.15 6.25
C GLY A 557 1.12 17.48 5.18
N ALA A 558 1.70 16.44 4.59
CA ALA A 558 1.06 15.42 3.78
C ALA A 558 -0.23 14.83 4.40
N GLY A 559 -0.29 14.72 5.72
CA GLY A 559 -1.48 14.35 6.48
C GLY A 559 -1.99 12.89 6.34
N PHE A 560 -2.80 12.47 7.30
CA PHE A 560 -3.38 11.12 7.40
C PHE A 560 -4.27 10.73 6.19
N GLY A 561 -4.87 11.72 5.54
CA GLY A 561 -5.61 11.53 4.29
C GLY A 561 -4.77 10.87 3.20
N THR A 562 -3.47 11.17 3.16
CA THR A 562 -2.58 10.55 2.18
C THR A 562 -2.26 9.11 2.52
N LEU A 563 -1.96 8.79 3.79
CA LEU A 563 -1.80 7.41 4.27
C LEU A 563 -2.99 6.55 3.85
N THR A 564 -4.19 7.11 3.97
CA THR A 564 -5.45 6.47 3.57
C THR A 564 -5.56 6.28 2.07
N GLU A 565 -5.28 7.34 1.30
CA GLU A 565 -5.34 7.33 -0.15
C GLU A 565 -4.46 6.23 -0.72
N TRP A 566 -3.25 6.14 -0.20
CA TRP A 566 -2.26 5.29 -0.79
C TRP A 566 -2.31 3.87 -0.18
N LYS A 567 -2.61 3.66 1.12
CA LYS A 567 -2.78 2.29 1.68
C LYS A 567 -4.08 1.60 1.34
N VAL A 568 -5.18 2.34 1.25
CA VAL A 568 -6.52 1.72 1.30
C VAL A 568 -7.32 2.08 0.08
N ARG A 569 -7.28 3.35 -0.36
CA ARG A 569 -8.10 3.80 -1.49
C ARG A 569 -7.65 3.19 -2.81
N ASN A 570 -6.45 3.54 -3.24
CA ASN A 570 -5.96 3.24 -4.57
C ASN A 570 -5.62 1.75 -4.75
N PRO A 571 -5.07 1.06 -3.74
CA PRO A 571 -5.22 -0.37 -3.50
C PRO A 571 -6.51 -0.99 -4.01
N ILE A 572 -7.65 -0.73 -3.37
CA ILE A 572 -8.91 -1.36 -3.77
C ILE A 572 -9.54 -0.75 -5.04
N GLY A 573 -8.76 -0.01 -5.84
CA GLY A 573 -9.23 0.70 -7.03
C GLY A 573 -10.28 1.77 -6.76
N ALA A 574 -10.43 2.20 -5.50
CA ALA A 574 -11.41 3.23 -5.13
C ALA A 574 -10.93 4.64 -5.52
N THR A 575 -11.86 5.58 -5.53
CA THR A 575 -11.68 6.88 -6.19
C THR A 575 -12.06 8.08 -5.31
N TRP A 576 -12.39 7.86 -4.04
CA TRP A 576 -12.82 8.89 -3.09
C TRP A 576 -11.83 10.04 -2.94
N SER A 577 -12.33 11.26 -2.75
CA SER A 577 -11.47 12.38 -2.34
C SER A 577 -11.42 12.48 -0.82
N TRP A 578 -10.37 13.11 -0.31
CA TRP A 578 -10.26 13.50 1.08
C TRP A 578 -10.07 15.01 1.18
N GLU A 579 -10.52 15.60 2.28
CA GLU A 579 -10.27 16.98 2.66
C GLU A 579 -9.62 16.99 4.04
N TYR A 580 -8.70 17.93 4.25
CA TYR A 580 -8.02 18.14 5.52
C TYR A 580 -8.30 19.56 6.00
N LYS A 581 -8.95 19.67 7.16
CA LYS A 581 -9.51 20.92 7.68
C LYS A 581 -9.48 20.93 9.19
N ASN A 582 -9.45 22.13 9.77
CA ASN A 582 -9.62 22.30 11.20
C ASN A 582 -11.12 22.38 11.58
N PHE A 583 -11.43 22.13 12.85
CA PHE A 583 -12.71 22.53 13.43
C PHE A 583 -12.71 24.03 13.76
N ASP A 584 -13.89 24.66 13.66
CA ASP A 584 -14.12 25.98 14.20
C ASP A 584 -14.20 25.87 15.74
N LEU A 585 -13.23 26.45 16.44
CA LEU A 585 -12.93 26.26 17.86
C LEU A 585 -12.50 27.59 18.50
N PRO A 586 -12.50 27.71 19.84
CA PRO A 586 -12.05 28.93 20.52
C PRO A 586 -10.64 29.37 20.08
N PRO A 587 -10.34 30.68 19.95
CA PRO A 587 -9.03 31.16 19.49
C PRO A 587 -7.84 30.69 20.33
N GLU A 588 -8.05 30.38 21.60
CA GLU A 588 -7.05 29.91 22.56
C GLU A 588 -6.77 28.40 22.41
N ALA A 589 -7.55 27.68 21.61
CA ALA A 589 -7.44 26.24 21.46
C ALA A 589 -6.17 25.85 20.69
N ARG A 590 -5.47 24.79 21.17
CA ARG A 590 -4.36 24.13 20.46
C ARG A 590 -4.87 23.30 19.27
N THR A 591 -5.47 23.99 18.31
CA THR A 591 -6.06 23.38 17.11
C THR A 591 -5.02 22.74 16.18
N ASP A 592 -3.75 23.10 16.34
CA ASP A 592 -2.55 22.45 15.83
C ASP A 592 -2.30 21.05 16.45
N VAL A 593 -2.74 20.80 17.68
CA VAL A 593 -2.55 19.50 18.36
C VAL A 593 -3.69 18.52 18.09
N PHE A 594 -4.94 19.00 18.14
CA PHE A 594 -6.12 18.10 18.10
C PHE A 594 -7.23 18.57 17.16
N GLY A 595 -7.11 19.75 16.56
CA GLY A 595 -8.20 20.39 15.83
C GLY A 595 -8.37 19.90 14.39
N TYR A 596 -7.27 19.64 13.68
CA TYR A 596 -7.33 19.10 12.32
C TYR A 596 -7.98 17.72 12.26
N PHE A 597 -8.75 17.48 11.19
CA PHE A 597 -9.36 16.19 10.89
C PHE A 597 -9.23 15.85 9.39
N THR A 598 -9.14 14.55 9.10
CA THR A 598 -9.27 14.01 7.74
C THR A 598 -10.72 13.62 7.48
N GLY A 599 -11.34 14.17 6.43
CA GLY A 599 -12.71 13.84 6.02
C GLY A 599 -12.77 13.25 4.61
N TYR A 600 -13.46 12.11 4.44
CA TYR A 600 -13.61 11.49 3.12
C TYR A 600 -14.92 11.86 2.41
N ARG A 601 -14.89 11.89 1.08
CA ARG A 601 -16.04 12.00 0.17
C ARG A 601 -16.06 10.81 -0.78
N MET A 602 -16.97 9.87 -0.54
CA MET A 602 -17.06 8.57 -1.23
C MET A 602 -18.37 8.46 -2.01
N ALA A 603 -18.34 7.81 -3.17
CA ALA A 603 -19.55 7.32 -3.84
C ALA A 603 -20.00 5.97 -3.21
N PRO A 604 -21.23 5.49 -3.43
CA PRO A 604 -21.67 4.18 -2.92
C PRO A 604 -20.74 3.03 -3.36
N ARG A 605 -20.25 3.07 -4.60
CA ARG A 605 -19.26 2.12 -5.14
C ARG A 605 -17.85 2.27 -4.56
N ASP A 606 -17.50 3.38 -3.92
CA ASP A 606 -16.26 3.53 -3.15
C ASP A 606 -16.43 2.88 -1.75
N MET A 607 -17.57 3.16 -1.10
CA MET A 607 -17.94 2.58 0.20
C MET A 607 -18.10 1.05 0.13
N ALA A 608 -18.63 0.53 -0.97
CA ALA A 608 -18.85 -0.90 -1.14
C ALA A 608 -17.53 -1.64 -1.43
N ARG A 609 -16.53 -0.98 -2.04
CA ARG A 609 -15.16 -1.52 -2.16
C ARG A 609 -14.54 -1.69 -0.76
N LEU A 610 -14.72 -0.71 0.14
CA LEU A 610 -14.32 -0.89 1.55
C LEU A 610 -15.07 -2.05 2.23
N GLY A 611 -16.38 -2.18 2.01
CA GLY A 611 -17.15 -3.30 2.53
C GLY A 611 -16.67 -4.66 2.02
N TRP A 612 -16.38 -4.77 0.71
CA TRP A 612 -15.88 -5.98 0.08
C TRP A 612 -14.45 -6.32 0.53
N LEU A 613 -13.60 -5.31 0.72
CA LEU A 613 -12.29 -5.45 1.35
C LEU A 613 -12.39 -6.09 2.75
N TRP A 614 -13.26 -5.55 3.61
CA TRP A 614 -13.42 -6.08 4.97
C TRP A 614 -14.08 -7.46 4.99
N LEU A 615 -15.02 -7.72 4.08
CA LEU A 615 -15.67 -9.03 3.93
C LEU A 615 -14.64 -10.12 3.67
N ASN A 616 -13.70 -9.84 2.77
CA ASN A 616 -12.59 -10.73 2.44
C ASN A 616 -11.46 -10.63 3.49
N ARG A 617 -11.78 -10.30 4.74
CA ARG A 617 -10.85 -10.17 5.88
C ARG A 617 -9.66 -9.25 5.60
N GLY A 618 -9.85 -8.17 4.84
CA GLY A 618 -8.79 -7.24 4.47
C GLY A 618 -8.06 -7.59 3.17
N ASN A 619 -8.50 -8.63 2.46
CA ASN A 619 -7.94 -9.10 1.20
C ASN A 619 -8.67 -8.50 -0.01
N TRP A 620 -7.94 -7.91 -0.96
CA TRP A 620 -8.49 -7.39 -2.21
C TRP A 620 -7.93 -8.08 -3.45
N ASN A 621 -8.55 -9.12 -4.00
CA ASN A 621 -8.01 -9.75 -5.21
C ASN A 621 -6.64 -10.36 -4.83
N GLY A 622 -6.69 -11.23 -3.80
CA GLY A 622 -5.58 -11.82 -2.98
C GLY A 622 -4.62 -10.77 -2.42
N THR A 623 -5.22 -9.59 -2.32
CA THR A 623 -4.77 -8.23 -2.05
C THR A 623 -4.75 -7.76 -0.65
N GLN A 624 -4.22 -8.51 0.31
CA GLN A 624 -4.17 -7.98 1.66
C GLN A 624 -3.75 -6.49 1.70
N VAL A 625 -4.69 -5.69 2.14
CA VAL A 625 -4.59 -4.25 2.33
C VAL A 625 -4.47 -4.01 3.83
N VAL A 626 -5.35 -4.69 4.57
CA VAL A 626 -5.52 -4.65 6.03
C VAL A 626 -5.14 -6.00 6.61
N PRO A 627 -4.41 -6.12 7.73
CA PRO A 627 -4.03 -7.44 8.24
C PRO A 627 -5.28 -8.29 8.48
N SER A 628 -5.31 -9.57 8.09
CA SER A 628 -6.50 -10.40 8.35
C SER A 628 -6.72 -10.63 9.84
N ASP A 629 -5.65 -10.85 10.60
CA ASP A 629 -5.66 -10.90 12.05
C ASP A 629 -6.15 -9.58 12.67
N TRP A 630 -5.84 -8.43 12.05
CA TRP A 630 -6.40 -7.14 12.46
C TRP A 630 -7.86 -6.96 12.06
N ILE A 631 -8.29 -7.34 10.86
CA ILE A 631 -9.71 -7.24 10.49
C ILE A 631 -10.54 -8.12 11.41
N ASP A 632 -10.12 -9.35 11.67
CA ASP A 632 -10.77 -10.23 12.64
C ASP A 632 -10.88 -9.54 14.00
N LYS A 633 -9.75 -9.06 14.54
CA LYS A 633 -9.67 -8.36 15.83
C LYS A 633 -10.48 -7.05 15.87
N ALA A 634 -10.53 -6.32 14.77
CA ALA A 634 -11.15 -5.00 14.68
C ALA A 634 -12.66 -5.07 14.47
N THR A 635 -13.16 -6.16 13.87
CA THR A 635 -14.57 -6.44 13.60
C THR A 635 -15.23 -7.32 14.67
N ASN A 636 -14.51 -7.64 15.75
CA ASN A 636 -15.04 -8.16 17.01
C ASN A 636 -14.99 -7.08 18.10
N VAL A 637 -15.88 -7.16 19.10
CA VAL A 637 -15.86 -6.24 20.25
C VAL A 637 -14.51 -6.29 20.97
N SER A 638 -13.96 -5.11 21.30
CA SER A 638 -12.62 -5.01 21.90
C SER A 638 -12.59 -5.55 23.34
N SER A 639 -11.46 -6.14 23.75
CA SER A 639 -11.34 -6.76 25.08
C SER A 639 -11.60 -5.78 26.22
N GLU A 640 -11.14 -4.53 26.11
CA GLU A 640 -11.38 -3.49 27.11
C GLU A 640 -12.89 -3.21 27.32
N ILE A 641 -13.70 -3.29 26.26
CA ILE A 641 -15.15 -3.13 26.34
C ILE A 641 -15.77 -4.38 26.97
N LEU A 642 -15.34 -5.59 26.57
CA LEU A 642 -15.79 -6.83 27.21
C LEU A 642 -15.49 -6.88 28.73
N GLU A 643 -14.37 -6.27 29.14
CA GLU A 643 -13.87 -6.27 30.52
C GLU A 643 -14.47 -5.17 31.42
N ASN A 644 -14.81 -4.00 30.86
CA ASN A 644 -15.17 -2.80 31.67
C ASN A 644 -16.60 -2.27 31.40
N GLU A 645 -17.29 -2.68 30.34
CA GLU A 645 -18.63 -2.22 29.99
C GLU A 645 -19.70 -3.32 30.16
N PRO A 646 -20.98 -2.97 30.41
CA PRO A 646 -22.07 -3.94 30.50
C PRO A 646 -22.40 -4.52 29.11
N GLU A 647 -23.05 -5.68 29.09
CA GLU A 647 -23.24 -6.51 27.89
C GLU A 647 -23.95 -5.76 26.75
N GLU A 648 -24.91 -4.88 27.06
CA GLU A 648 -25.66 -4.09 26.08
C GLU A 648 -24.76 -3.08 25.30
N ARG A 649 -23.57 -2.78 25.84
CA ARG A 649 -22.58 -1.88 25.23
C ARG A 649 -21.41 -2.64 24.57
N HIS A 650 -21.50 -3.97 24.49
CA HIS A 650 -20.56 -4.80 23.72
C HIS A 650 -20.90 -4.73 22.21
N VAL A 651 -20.61 -3.58 21.61
CA VAL A 651 -21.06 -3.21 20.24
C VAL A 651 -19.96 -2.65 19.33
N TYR A 652 -18.75 -2.45 19.85
CA TYR A 652 -17.69 -1.73 19.15
C TYR A 652 -16.35 -2.46 19.26
N GLY A 653 -15.67 -2.59 18.12
CA GLY A 653 -14.34 -3.15 18.01
C GLY A 653 -13.30 -2.05 17.86
N LEU A 654 -12.23 -2.33 17.12
CA LEU A 654 -11.26 -1.31 16.75
C LEU A 654 -11.79 -0.56 15.54
N GLY A 655 -12.60 0.48 15.74
CA GLY A 655 -13.10 1.34 14.66
C GLY A 655 -14.31 0.82 13.87
N PHE A 656 -14.87 -0.33 14.24
CA PHE A 656 -16.07 -0.93 13.62
C PHE A 656 -17.19 -1.13 14.62
N TRP A 657 -18.44 -1.02 14.15
CA TRP A 657 -19.61 -1.50 14.86
C TRP A 657 -19.75 -3.01 14.63
N CYS A 658 -19.81 -3.81 15.69
CA CYS A 658 -19.63 -5.26 15.63
C CYS A 658 -20.87 -6.00 16.17
N ASN A 659 -21.26 -7.11 15.53
CA ASN A 659 -22.41 -7.92 15.93
C ASN A 659 -22.05 -9.29 16.51
N ASP A 660 -20.78 -9.56 16.85
CA ASP A 660 -20.32 -10.86 17.38
C ASP A 660 -21.06 -11.25 18.67
N ARG A 661 -21.45 -10.24 19.46
CA ARG A 661 -22.29 -10.40 20.65
C ARG A 661 -23.80 -10.38 20.39
N GLY A 662 -24.24 -10.00 19.19
CA GLY A 662 -25.65 -9.91 18.80
C GLY A 662 -26.37 -8.67 19.34
N GLN A 663 -25.63 -7.67 19.81
CA GLN A 663 -26.18 -6.53 20.54
C GLN A 663 -26.65 -5.39 19.62
N ILE A 664 -26.03 -5.24 18.43
CA ILE A 664 -26.35 -4.14 17.51
C ILE A 664 -27.46 -4.51 16.50
N TRP A 665 -27.46 -5.75 16.01
CA TRP A 665 -28.47 -6.32 15.12
C TRP A 665 -28.78 -7.79 15.51
N PRO A 666 -29.54 -8.03 16.59
CA PRO A 666 -29.79 -9.38 17.12
C PRO A 666 -30.38 -10.38 16.12
N ASP A 667 -31.13 -9.91 15.12
CA ASP A 667 -31.77 -10.78 14.12
C ASP A 667 -30.92 -10.98 12.85
N LEU A 668 -29.70 -10.42 12.79
CA LEU A 668 -28.74 -10.61 11.70
C LEU A 668 -27.59 -11.54 12.12
N PRO A 669 -26.84 -12.13 11.17
CA PRO A 669 -25.69 -12.98 11.48
C PRO A 669 -24.69 -12.30 12.42
N ARG A 670 -24.18 -13.07 13.39
CA ARG A 670 -23.24 -12.59 14.42
C ARG A 670 -21.90 -12.14 13.85
N ASP A 671 -21.48 -12.70 12.72
CA ASP A 671 -20.25 -12.30 12.04
C ASP A 671 -20.39 -10.99 11.23
N SER A 672 -21.57 -10.33 11.28
CA SER A 672 -21.77 -9.05 10.60
C SER A 672 -21.23 -7.85 11.40
N PHE A 673 -20.80 -6.83 10.66
CA PHE A 673 -20.24 -5.59 11.21
C PHE A 673 -20.48 -4.43 10.24
N ALA A 674 -20.25 -3.19 10.68
CA ALA A 674 -20.37 -2.03 9.80
C ALA A 674 -19.43 -0.86 10.13
N ALA A 675 -19.14 -0.08 9.08
CA ALA A 675 -18.82 1.33 9.21
C ALA A 675 -20.13 2.14 9.20
N SER A 676 -20.33 3.00 10.20
CA SER A 676 -21.53 3.83 10.32
C SER A 676 -21.20 5.22 10.86
N GLY A 677 -21.79 6.27 10.28
CA GLY A 677 -21.54 7.64 10.68
C GLY A 677 -22.63 8.66 10.34
N ALA A 678 -22.59 9.77 11.08
CA ALA A 678 -23.57 10.85 11.00
C ALA A 678 -23.75 11.41 9.57
N GLY A 679 -25.00 11.45 9.10
CA GLY A 679 -25.30 11.74 7.70
C GLY A 679 -25.74 10.52 6.88
N ASN A 680 -26.15 9.44 7.57
CA ASN A 680 -26.79 8.26 6.98
C ASN A 680 -25.84 7.50 6.04
N GLN A 681 -24.57 7.42 6.43
CA GLN A 681 -23.52 6.74 5.67
C GLN A 681 -23.23 5.42 6.37
N HIS A 682 -23.61 4.31 5.73
CA HIS A 682 -23.52 2.97 6.30
C HIS A 682 -22.92 2.01 5.28
N THR A 683 -21.92 1.24 5.68
CA THR A 683 -21.39 0.07 4.94
C THR A 683 -21.49 -1.12 5.86
N TRP A 684 -22.51 -1.96 5.66
CA TRP A 684 -22.72 -3.20 6.40
C TRP A 684 -22.13 -4.38 5.62
N VAL A 685 -21.52 -5.30 6.35
CA VAL A 685 -20.79 -6.46 5.82
C VAL A 685 -21.21 -7.70 6.58
N CYS A 686 -21.44 -8.80 5.86
CA CYS A 686 -21.78 -10.09 6.44
C CYS A 686 -21.02 -11.22 5.71
N PRO A 687 -19.92 -11.73 6.30
CA PRO A 687 -19.08 -12.77 5.69
C PRO A 687 -19.84 -14.08 5.40
N SER A 688 -20.69 -14.55 6.32
CA SER A 688 -21.46 -15.80 6.21
C SER A 688 -22.48 -15.81 5.06
N LEU A 689 -22.94 -14.63 4.62
CA LEU A 689 -23.82 -14.47 3.46
C LEU A 689 -23.07 -14.02 2.20
N ASP A 690 -21.77 -13.76 2.31
CA ASP A 690 -20.91 -13.14 1.29
C ASP A 690 -21.43 -11.78 0.80
N LEU A 691 -22.07 -11.01 1.69
CA LEU A 691 -22.93 -9.87 1.37
C LEU A 691 -22.37 -8.54 1.88
N VAL A 692 -22.38 -7.52 1.01
CA VAL A 692 -22.07 -6.12 1.32
C VAL A 692 -23.26 -5.25 0.96
N VAL A 693 -23.72 -4.41 1.90
CA VAL A 693 -24.80 -3.45 1.69
C VAL A 693 -24.33 -2.06 2.07
N VAL A 694 -24.41 -1.12 1.12
CA VAL A 694 -24.08 0.29 1.32
C VAL A 694 -25.32 1.15 1.27
N GLN A 695 -25.38 2.15 2.15
CA GLN A 695 -26.37 3.21 2.14
C GLN A 695 -25.68 4.57 2.18
N SER A 696 -25.97 5.45 1.21
CA SER A 696 -25.29 6.75 1.10
C SER A 696 -26.05 7.75 0.22
N PRO A 697 -26.90 8.65 0.74
CA PRO A 697 -27.50 8.56 2.07
C PRO A 697 -28.43 7.34 2.13
N GLY A 698 -28.47 6.68 3.29
CA GLY A 698 -29.61 5.87 3.71
C GLY A 698 -30.72 6.74 4.29
N THR A 699 -31.81 6.12 4.71
CA THR A 699 -32.95 6.80 5.36
C THR A 699 -32.79 6.97 6.87
N TYR A 700 -31.90 6.17 7.49
CA TYR A 700 -31.70 6.09 8.94
C TYR A 700 -30.50 6.94 9.43
N PRO A 701 -30.71 7.97 10.27
CA PRO A 701 -29.63 8.84 10.75
C PRO A 701 -28.95 8.35 12.04
N SER A 702 -27.61 8.26 12.02
CA SER A 702 -26.83 8.05 13.24
C SER A 702 -26.34 9.39 13.84
N ARG A 703 -27.16 10.04 14.66
CA ARG A 703 -26.84 11.30 15.35
C ARG A 703 -27.28 11.22 16.82
N GLY A 704 -26.45 11.74 17.72
CA GLY A 704 -26.69 11.71 19.17
C GLY A 704 -25.88 10.60 19.87
N ALA A 705 -26.17 10.38 21.15
CA ALA A 705 -25.54 9.32 21.93
C ALA A 705 -25.98 7.93 21.43
N PHE A 706 -25.04 6.98 21.34
CA PHE A 706 -25.30 5.64 20.79
C PHE A 706 -26.45 4.90 21.50
N ASP A 707 -26.54 5.05 22.81
CA ASP A 707 -27.53 4.40 23.68
C ASP A 707 -28.87 5.16 23.77
N SER A 708 -29.09 6.20 22.95
CA SER A 708 -30.37 6.94 22.98
C SER A 708 -31.52 6.08 22.42
N PRO A 709 -32.76 6.20 22.95
CA PRO A 709 -33.91 5.45 22.44
C PRO A 709 -34.17 5.68 20.94
N GLU A 710 -33.89 6.89 20.45
CA GLU A 710 -33.96 7.27 19.04
C GLU A 710 -32.93 6.51 18.20
N GLN A 711 -31.67 6.45 18.65
CA GLN A 711 -30.61 5.70 17.97
C GLN A 711 -30.87 4.19 17.97
N VAL A 712 -31.42 3.63 19.05
CA VAL A 712 -31.90 2.23 19.09
C VAL A 712 -33.00 2.00 18.05
N GLY A 713 -33.96 2.91 17.92
CA GLY A 713 -35.02 2.86 16.92
C GLY A 713 -34.50 2.82 15.49
N PHE A 714 -33.57 3.71 15.13
CA PHE A 714 -32.98 3.74 13.80
C PHE A 714 -32.15 2.48 13.49
N ARG A 715 -31.44 1.90 14.47
CA ARG A 715 -30.73 0.62 14.27
C ARG A 715 -31.68 -0.52 13.95
N ARG A 716 -32.85 -0.60 14.62
CA ARG A 716 -33.89 -1.61 14.33
C ARG A 716 -34.52 -1.41 12.95
N ALA A 717 -34.77 -0.18 12.53
CA ALA A 717 -35.30 0.10 11.19
C ALA A 717 -34.29 -0.31 10.09
N MET A 718 -33.01 0.05 10.28
CA MET A 718 -31.92 -0.40 9.40
C MET A 718 -31.77 -1.93 9.38
N GLN A 719 -31.92 -2.59 10.53
CA GLN A 719 -31.95 -4.06 10.62
C GLN A 719 -33.08 -4.65 9.75
N GLY A 720 -34.26 -4.02 9.73
CA GLY A 720 -35.39 -4.46 8.90
C GLY A 720 -35.07 -4.49 7.41
N LEU A 721 -34.35 -3.49 6.90
CA LEU A 721 -33.86 -3.50 5.51
C LEU A 721 -32.83 -4.62 5.29
N LEU A 722 -31.79 -4.66 6.13
CA LEU A 722 -30.67 -5.60 6.00
C LEU A 722 -31.15 -7.05 6.09
N GLY A 723 -32.12 -7.33 6.97
CA GLY A 723 -32.74 -8.63 7.13
C GLY A 723 -33.44 -9.10 5.86
N ARG A 724 -34.19 -8.22 5.18
CA ARG A 724 -34.85 -8.57 3.89
C ARG A 724 -33.86 -8.83 2.76
N ILE A 725 -32.73 -8.13 2.75
CA ILE A 725 -31.65 -8.39 1.79
C ILE A 725 -30.97 -9.72 2.12
N ALA A 726 -30.72 -10.02 3.40
CA ALA A 726 -30.19 -11.31 3.85
C ALA A 726 -31.14 -12.49 3.53
N GLU A 727 -32.44 -12.34 3.79
CA GLU A 727 -33.51 -13.29 3.44
C GLU A 727 -33.63 -13.54 1.93
N SER A 728 -33.09 -12.65 1.09
CA SER A 728 -33.10 -12.86 -0.36
C SER A 728 -31.97 -13.77 -0.85
N VAL A 729 -30.96 -14.10 -0.03
CA VAL A 729 -29.84 -14.99 -0.40
C VAL A 729 -29.79 -16.31 0.39
N THR A 730 -30.90 -16.65 1.06
CA THR A 730 -31.09 -17.82 1.94
C THR A 730 -32.39 -18.58 1.65
#